data_AF-A0A5M6CJH1-F1
#
_entry.id   AF-A0A5M6CJH1-F1
#
_cell.length_a   1.000
_cell.length_b   1.000
_cell.length_c   1.000
_cell.angle_alpha   90.00
_cell.angle_beta   90.00
_cell.angle_gamma   90.00
#
_symmetry.space_group_name_H-M   'P 1'
#
loop_
_entity.id
_entity.type
_entity.pdbx_description
1 polymer ?
#
loop_
_entity_poly.entity_id
_entity_poly.type
_entity_poly.pdbx_seq_one_letter_code
_entity_poly.pdbx_strand_id
1 'polypeptide(L)'
;MKNAFQLKLNCKHYLSIIIIAWTFLFSNISSAQQEVQKPARILFLLDASSSMGNSWTDAASRFQTAGRIINTIVDSIHRVNTDVAFAIRVFGNQYPSQEKNCFDSKLEVPFNLANDGQIRARLKYLNPRGYSPIAWSLQQAAELDFKEDNLYSYSIILITDGGESCGGDICATVTNLLNKKISFKPYILSLIDYEPLKLEYACLGKYITVSTEKDILPAVSTILNDNRKVLMIKTSDYHPVVINTPPPKAQNVTILPPKNTPKPTPKIEPLITTEVPEKKPEPVVPPVVNRKTYPPLDLIYTRSKLQKMNLLYTIADANPVIVPRLKPMKITVPGMPDVFPQTPVANSSTPKAPNKVVEPTVAIQKPKTNATVKKAENKEDINLPFQSTTVDSKESSVQIYFTNGKGKFYRTEPKLLFKDSKTKADVKSVYRNLEGGEPAPIKMDPGTYDLAIVGSKGKANNIVIEPGKNKKVYITVGSGSLEFYYPSAPNRPVKEYRALVSKRFEPGPVVKQNCDTVLPYEPANYHIEINTLPQMMLNVDLDFYSVKVMSIPEAGTVQITNTNNKGKVQFWYQHGDAYEPFYEMNVTGNAAAQKIDFLPGLYQVRYFNGPQTSLSKADVVLFRVKSNMITNLELP
;
A
#
# COMPACT_ATOMS: atom_id res chain seq x y z
N MET A 1 -93.77 -23.48 -47.28
CA MET A 1 -93.60 -23.19 -45.84
C MET A 1 -92.18 -23.63 -45.50
N LYS A 2 -91.20 -22.76 -45.21
CA LYS A 2 -91.16 -21.69 -44.19
C LYS A 2 -91.67 -22.18 -42.83
N ASN A 3 -90.73 -22.52 -41.95
CA ASN A 3 -90.83 -22.26 -40.52
C ASN A 3 -89.42 -21.94 -40.01
N ALA A 4 -89.30 -21.05 -39.03
CA ALA A 4 -88.03 -20.53 -38.54
C ALA A 4 -87.75 -21.04 -37.13
N PHE A 5 -86.47 -21.12 -36.76
CA PHE A 5 -86.07 -21.14 -35.35
C PHE A 5 -85.32 -19.86 -35.01
N GLN A 6 -85.90 -19.05 -34.13
CA GLN A 6 -85.41 -17.72 -33.76
C GLN A 6 -84.39 -17.83 -32.62
N LEU A 7 -83.10 -17.71 -32.93
CA LEU A 7 -82.06 -17.62 -31.90
C LEU A 7 -81.81 -16.15 -31.52
N LYS A 8 -82.62 -15.61 -30.61
CA LYS A 8 -82.42 -14.27 -30.02
C LYS A 8 -81.17 -14.25 -29.13
N LEU A 9 -80.01 -13.94 -29.71
CA LEU A 9 -78.80 -13.65 -28.94
C LEU A 9 -78.82 -12.23 -28.38
N ASN A 10 -78.72 -12.10 -27.05
CA ASN A 10 -78.83 -10.82 -26.36
C ASN A 10 -77.58 -9.94 -26.56
N CYS A 11 -77.77 -8.78 -27.22
CA CYS A 11 -76.72 -7.79 -27.49
C CYS A 11 -75.93 -7.36 -26.23
N LYS A 12 -76.55 -7.38 -25.05
CA LYS A 12 -75.88 -7.07 -23.77
C LYS A 12 -74.68 -8.00 -23.47
N HIS A 13 -74.74 -9.28 -23.83
CA HIS A 13 -73.62 -10.19 -23.59
C HIS A 13 -72.46 -9.97 -24.56
N TYR A 14 -72.74 -9.64 -25.82
CA TYR A 14 -71.69 -9.27 -26.77
C TYR A 14 -70.91 -8.02 -26.32
N LEU A 15 -71.61 -7.01 -25.77
CA LEU A 15 -70.95 -5.82 -25.23
C LEU A 15 -70.02 -6.17 -24.04
N SER A 16 -70.47 -7.00 -23.10
CA SER A 16 -69.63 -7.47 -21.99
C SER A 16 -68.43 -8.31 -22.47
N ILE A 17 -68.61 -9.19 -23.47
CA ILE A 17 -67.54 -10.03 -24.01
C ILE A 17 -66.49 -9.17 -24.74
N ILE A 18 -66.91 -8.14 -25.50
CA ILE A 18 -66.00 -7.20 -26.15
C ILE A 18 -65.20 -6.38 -25.12
N ILE A 19 -65.85 -5.93 -24.04
CA ILE A 19 -65.17 -5.22 -22.94
C ILE A 19 -64.14 -6.12 -22.24
N ILE A 20 -64.48 -7.39 -21.98
CA ILE A 20 -63.55 -8.37 -21.37
C ILE A 20 -62.39 -8.71 -22.33
N ALA A 21 -62.64 -8.81 -23.63
CA ALA A 21 -61.58 -8.98 -24.62
C ALA A 21 -60.64 -7.76 -24.68
N TRP A 22 -61.17 -6.53 -24.56
CA TRP A 22 -60.37 -5.31 -24.48
C TRP A 22 -59.52 -5.23 -23.19
N THR A 23 -60.05 -5.62 -22.03
CA THR A 23 -59.24 -5.62 -20.78
C THR A 23 -58.14 -6.70 -20.79
N PHE A 24 -58.31 -7.81 -21.51
CA PHE A 24 -57.24 -8.77 -21.76
C PHE A 24 -56.19 -8.30 -22.78
N LEU A 25 -56.58 -7.48 -23.77
CA LEU A 25 -55.65 -6.91 -24.75
C LEU A 25 -54.80 -5.77 -24.17
N PHE A 26 -55.35 -4.93 -23.28
CA PHE A 26 -54.62 -3.81 -22.69
C PHE A 26 -53.74 -4.17 -21.48
N SER A 27 -53.92 -5.34 -20.87
CA SER A 27 -53.18 -5.74 -19.66
C SER A 27 -51.76 -6.27 -19.89
N ASN A 28 -51.28 -6.30 -21.15
CA ASN A 28 -49.95 -6.79 -21.52
C ASN A 28 -48.94 -5.69 -21.90
N ILE A 29 -49.23 -4.41 -21.60
CA ILE A 29 -48.21 -3.34 -21.63
C ILE A 29 -47.40 -3.40 -20.33
N SER A 30 -46.65 -4.49 -20.16
CA SER A 30 -45.53 -4.52 -19.23
C SER A 30 -44.48 -3.56 -19.75
N SER A 31 -44.36 -2.39 -19.13
CA SER A 31 -43.25 -1.47 -19.36
C SER A 31 -41.95 -2.15 -19.00
N ALA A 32 -41.32 -2.80 -19.99
CA ALA A 32 -39.99 -3.36 -19.88
C ALA A 32 -39.03 -2.20 -19.62
N GLN A 33 -38.73 -1.96 -18.35
CA GLN A 33 -37.89 -0.85 -17.90
C GLN A 33 -36.47 -1.10 -18.41
N GLN A 34 -36.19 -0.52 -19.58
CA GLN A 34 -34.96 -0.75 -20.33
C GLN A 34 -33.78 -0.35 -19.45
N GLU A 35 -33.03 -1.35 -18.97
CA GLU A 35 -31.93 -1.14 -18.04
C GLU A 35 -30.91 -0.19 -18.67
N VAL A 36 -30.73 0.98 -18.05
CA VAL A 36 -29.89 2.05 -18.59
C VAL A 36 -28.45 1.59 -18.53
N GLN A 37 -27.94 1.14 -19.67
CA GLN A 37 -26.62 0.52 -19.76
C GLN A 37 -25.55 1.56 -19.39
N LYS A 38 -24.73 1.22 -18.39
CA LYS A 38 -23.76 2.11 -17.78
C LYS A 38 -22.39 1.99 -18.49
N PRO A 39 -21.54 3.03 -18.45
CA PRO A 39 -20.15 2.93 -18.88
C PRO A 39 -19.40 1.82 -18.14
N ALA A 40 -18.50 1.14 -18.85
CA ALA A 40 -17.75 0.01 -18.32
C ALA A 40 -16.55 0.44 -17.47
N ARG A 41 -16.34 -0.26 -16.35
CA ARG A 41 -15.10 -0.24 -15.56
C ARG A 41 -14.57 -1.67 -15.38
N ILE A 42 -13.27 -1.86 -15.56
CA ILE A 42 -12.63 -3.19 -15.51
C ILE A 42 -11.54 -3.21 -14.44
N LEU A 43 -11.74 -4.05 -13.42
CA LEU A 43 -10.69 -4.39 -12.45
C LEU A 43 -9.93 -5.62 -12.96
N PHE A 44 -8.63 -5.46 -13.21
CA PHE A 44 -7.74 -6.61 -13.26
C PHE A 44 -7.46 -7.08 -11.84
N LEU A 45 -7.77 -8.34 -11.56
CA LEU A 45 -7.40 -9.02 -10.32
C LEU A 45 -6.18 -9.90 -10.63
N LEU A 46 -5.00 -9.39 -10.31
CA LEU A 46 -3.73 -9.97 -10.72
C LEU A 46 -3.11 -10.80 -9.59
N ASP A 47 -2.83 -12.05 -9.90
CA ASP A 47 -2.03 -12.94 -9.05
C ASP A 47 -0.56 -12.49 -9.04
N ALA A 48 -0.01 -12.32 -7.84
CA ALA A 48 1.42 -12.11 -7.58
C ALA A 48 1.94 -13.07 -6.51
N SER A 49 1.34 -14.25 -6.37
CA SER A 49 1.87 -15.33 -5.53
C SER A 49 3.23 -15.83 -6.03
N SER A 50 3.95 -16.62 -5.23
CA SER A 50 5.27 -17.12 -5.59
C SER A 50 5.29 -18.01 -6.84
N SER A 51 4.17 -18.68 -7.19
CA SER A 51 4.07 -19.50 -8.41
C SER A 51 4.13 -18.65 -9.69
N MET A 52 3.58 -17.44 -9.66
CA MET A 52 3.67 -16.46 -10.74
C MET A 52 5.11 -15.98 -11.02
N GLY A 53 6.07 -16.29 -10.12
CA GLY A 53 7.51 -16.08 -10.35
C GLY A 53 8.15 -17.11 -11.28
N ASN A 54 7.50 -18.25 -11.55
CA ASN A 54 8.01 -19.31 -12.42
C ASN A 54 8.06 -18.87 -13.89
N SER A 55 8.88 -19.59 -14.66
CA SER A 55 8.87 -19.52 -16.12
C SER A 55 7.48 -19.87 -16.69
N TRP A 56 7.13 -19.20 -17.79
CA TRP A 56 5.97 -19.53 -18.63
C TRP A 56 6.45 -19.99 -20.01
N THR A 57 7.44 -19.27 -20.57
CA THR A 57 8.28 -19.67 -21.69
C THR A 57 9.71 -19.22 -21.40
N ASP A 58 10.72 -19.74 -22.11
CA ASP A 58 12.14 -19.52 -21.83
C ASP A 58 12.61 -18.04 -21.75
N ALA A 59 11.78 -17.11 -22.23
CA ALA A 59 12.04 -15.67 -22.24
C ALA A 59 11.30 -14.85 -21.16
N ALA A 60 10.30 -15.40 -20.44
CA ALA A 60 9.45 -14.63 -19.53
C ALA A 60 8.82 -15.43 -18.39
N SER A 61 8.68 -14.80 -17.22
CA SER A 61 7.90 -15.36 -16.11
C SER A 61 6.38 -15.21 -16.33
N ARG A 62 5.60 -16.02 -15.60
CA ARG A 62 4.13 -15.97 -15.60
C ARG A 62 3.61 -14.58 -15.25
N PHE A 63 4.17 -13.93 -14.22
CA PHE A 63 3.84 -12.55 -13.85
C PHE A 63 4.16 -11.52 -14.96
N GLN A 64 5.30 -11.68 -15.64
CA GLN A 64 5.67 -10.80 -16.77
C GLN A 64 4.68 -10.99 -17.93
N THR A 65 4.29 -12.23 -18.25
CA THR A 65 3.25 -12.52 -19.24
C THR A 65 1.89 -11.96 -18.82
N ALA A 66 1.46 -12.10 -17.56
CA ALA A 66 0.23 -11.49 -17.06
C ALA A 66 0.23 -9.96 -17.27
N GLY A 67 1.36 -9.29 -16.99
CA GLY A 67 1.54 -7.87 -17.29
C GLY A 67 1.44 -7.55 -18.80
N ARG A 68 1.98 -8.40 -19.68
CA ARG A 68 1.81 -8.25 -21.14
C ARG A 68 0.35 -8.43 -21.57
N ILE A 69 -0.36 -9.42 -21.03
CA ILE A 69 -1.79 -9.67 -21.27
C ILE A 69 -2.63 -8.46 -20.84
N ILE A 70 -2.42 -7.92 -19.63
CA ILE A 70 -3.10 -6.71 -19.15
C ILE A 70 -2.90 -5.55 -20.13
N ASN A 71 -1.64 -5.28 -20.53
CA ASN A 71 -1.34 -4.21 -21.48
C ASN A 71 -2.04 -4.44 -22.82
N THR A 72 -2.05 -5.67 -23.35
CA THR A 72 -2.75 -6.00 -24.61
C THR A 72 -4.26 -5.85 -24.51
N ILE A 73 -4.88 -6.16 -23.36
CA ILE A 73 -6.31 -5.92 -23.12
C ILE A 73 -6.61 -4.42 -23.09
N VAL A 74 -5.85 -3.64 -22.31
CA VAL A 74 -6.00 -2.17 -22.21
C VAL A 74 -5.82 -1.52 -23.58
N ASP A 75 -4.70 -1.78 -24.26
CA ASP A 75 -4.38 -1.22 -25.58
C ASP A 75 -5.42 -1.61 -26.66
N SER A 76 -6.09 -2.76 -26.51
CA SER A 76 -7.12 -3.21 -27.48
C SER A 76 -8.51 -2.66 -27.16
N ILE A 77 -8.86 -2.47 -25.89
CA ILE A 77 -10.13 -1.84 -25.49
C ILE A 77 -10.09 -0.33 -25.76
N HIS A 78 -8.99 0.38 -25.44
CA HIS A 78 -8.86 1.81 -25.72
C HIS A 78 -8.91 2.16 -27.22
N ARG A 79 -8.62 1.22 -28.12
CA ARG A 79 -8.86 1.37 -29.57
C ARG A 79 -10.33 1.39 -29.97
N VAL A 80 -11.21 0.84 -29.12
CA VAL A 80 -12.67 0.81 -29.31
C VAL A 80 -13.32 1.97 -28.54
N ASN A 81 -12.90 2.19 -27.29
CA ASN A 81 -13.43 3.24 -26.42
C ASN A 81 -12.40 3.67 -25.37
N THR A 82 -12.04 4.95 -25.37
CA THR A 82 -11.12 5.60 -24.42
C THR A 82 -11.73 5.87 -23.04
N ASP A 83 -13.05 5.75 -22.91
CA ASP A 83 -13.79 6.09 -21.69
C ASP A 83 -13.86 4.92 -20.68
N VAL A 84 -13.28 3.76 -21.01
CA VAL A 84 -13.27 2.58 -20.13
C VAL A 84 -12.21 2.78 -19.04
N ALA A 85 -12.62 3.00 -17.79
CA ALA A 85 -11.67 3.13 -16.69
C ALA A 85 -11.16 1.76 -16.23
N PHE A 86 -9.83 1.65 -16.10
CA PHE A 86 -9.17 0.43 -15.64
C PHE A 86 -8.62 0.58 -14.22
N ALA A 87 -8.61 -0.51 -13.47
CA ALA A 87 -7.94 -0.64 -12.18
C ALA A 87 -7.14 -1.95 -12.11
N ILE A 88 -6.18 -2.02 -11.18
CA ILE A 88 -5.44 -3.25 -10.88
C ILE A 88 -5.43 -3.46 -9.37
N ARG A 89 -6.11 -4.51 -8.91
CA ARG A 89 -5.92 -5.11 -7.58
C ARG A 89 -4.97 -6.29 -7.73
N VAL A 90 -4.04 -6.41 -6.81
CA VAL A 90 -2.99 -7.44 -6.83
C VAL A 90 -2.97 -8.15 -5.49
N PHE A 91 -2.81 -9.46 -5.50
CA PHE A 91 -2.75 -10.29 -4.29
C PHE A 91 -1.45 -11.09 -4.20
N GLY A 92 -0.95 -11.28 -2.99
CA GLY A 92 0.36 -11.92 -2.75
C GLY A 92 1.57 -11.05 -3.12
N ASN A 93 1.41 -9.73 -3.32
CA ASN A 93 2.53 -8.88 -3.74
C ASN A 93 3.28 -8.22 -2.56
N GLN A 94 2.65 -8.18 -1.38
CA GLN A 94 3.10 -7.39 -0.25
C GLN A 94 4.00 -8.19 0.70
N TYR A 95 3.77 -9.50 0.83
CA TYR A 95 4.43 -10.39 1.77
C TYR A 95 4.98 -11.65 1.06
N PRO A 96 6.06 -12.29 1.57
CA PRO A 96 6.54 -13.57 1.04
C PRO A 96 5.57 -14.73 1.35
N SER A 97 5.55 -15.75 0.49
CA SER A 97 4.59 -16.87 0.59
C SER A 97 4.73 -17.68 1.88
N GLN A 98 5.91 -17.65 2.48
CA GLN A 98 6.28 -18.21 3.77
C GLN A 98 5.44 -17.66 4.93
N GLU A 99 4.99 -16.39 4.87
CA GLU A 99 4.09 -15.80 5.87
C GLU A 99 2.65 -16.31 5.73
N LYS A 100 2.29 -16.93 4.60
CA LYS A 100 0.94 -17.41 4.26
C LYS A 100 -0.13 -16.34 4.52
N ASN A 101 0.17 -15.08 4.17
CA ASN A 101 -0.68 -13.96 4.52
C ASN A 101 -1.97 -13.96 3.69
N CYS A 102 -3.03 -14.52 4.28
CA CYS A 102 -4.34 -14.65 3.66
C CYS A 102 -5.14 -13.34 3.53
N PHE A 103 -4.51 -12.21 3.83
CA PHE A 103 -5.09 -10.88 3.70
C PHE A 103 -4.26 -9.96 2.76
N ASP A 104 -3.22 -10.48 2.10
CA ASP A 104 -2.39 -9.77 1.10
C ASP A 104 -3.21 -9.47 -0.16
N SER A 105 -3.85 -8.30 -0.19
CA SER A 105 -4.65 -7.82 -1.31
C SER A 105 -4.67 -6.30 -1.36
N LYS A 106 -4.14 -5.72 -2.43
CA LYS A 106 -3.98 -4.27 -2.57
C LYS A 106 -4.42 -3.74 -3.92
N LEU A 107 -5.18 -2.65 -3.91
CA LEU A 107 -5.42 -1.81 -5.09
C LEU A 107 -4.12 -1.06 -5.41
N GLU A 108 -3.46 -1.45 -6.50
CA GLU A 108 -2.14 -0.93 -6.92
C GLU A 108 -2.25 0.12 -8.04
N VAL A 109 -3.35 0.08 -8.79
CA VAL A 109 -3.80 1.16 -9.68
C VAL A 109 -5.31 1.34 -9.44
N PRO A 110 -5.77 2.49 -8.92
CA PRO A 110 -7.21 2.77 -8.77
C PRO A 110 -7.87 3.04 -10.12
N PHE A 111 -9.21 3.09 -10.15
CA PHE A 111 -9.94 3.37 -11.38
C PHE A 111 -9.61 4.77 -11.90
N ASN A 112 -9.14 4.83 -13.15
CA ASN A 112 -8.84 6.09 -13.82
C ASN A 112 -8.94 5.93 -15.35
N LEU A 113 -9.21 7.03 -16.04
CA LEU A 113 -9.25 7.11 -17.51
C LEU A 113 -7.84 7.29 -18.08
N ALA A 114 -7.58 6.73 -19.27
CA ALA A 114 -6.30 6.83 -19.99
C ALA A 114 -5.05 6.55 -19.11
N ASN A 115 -5.18 5.59 -18.18
CA ASN A 115 -4.17 5.28 -17.17
C ASN A 115 -3.16 4.20 -17.61
N ASP A 116 -3.07 3.93 -18.91
CA ASP A 116 -2.21 2.93 -19.54
C ASP A 116 -0.74 3.08 -19.12
N GLY A 117 -0.26 4.33 -19.00
CA GLY A 117 1.09 4.64 -18.53
C GLY A 117 1.30 4.31 -17.06
N GLN A 118 0.29 4.54 -16.22
CA GLN A 118 0.29 4.19 -14.79
C GLN A 118 0.26 2.67 -14.61
N ILE A 119 -0.56 1.97 -15.40
CA ILE A 119 -0.64 0.50 -15.48
C ILE A 119 0.72 -0.09 -15.86
N ARG A 120 1.28 0.31 -17.01
CA ARG A 120 2.61 -0.15 -17.48
C ARG A 120 3.71 0.15 -16.47
N ALA A 121 3.72 1.33 -15.85
CA ALA A 121 4.69 1.69 -14.84
C ALA A 121 4.54 0.85 -13.56
N ARG A 122 3.32 0.67 -13.03
CA ARG A 122 3.11 -0.07 -11.78
C ARG A 122 3.48 -1.55 -11.94
N LEU A 123 3.01 -2.21 -13.01
CA LEU A 123 3.30 -3.61 -13.33
C LEU A 123 4.81 -3.89 -13.36
N LYS A 124 5.61 -2.99 -13.93
CA LYS A 124 7.08 -3.10 -14.01
C LYS A 124 7.78 -3.16 -12.65
N TYR A 125 7.19 -2.59 -11.60
CA TYR A 125 7.76 -2.53 -10.24
C TYR A 125 7.07 -3.48 -9.25
N LEU A 126 6.14 -4.32 -9.72
CA LEU A 126 5.56 -5.40 -8.94
C LEU A 126 6.39 -6.68 -9.06
N ASN A 127 6.35 -7.50 -8.02
CA ASN A 127 7.11 -8.75 -7.95
C ASN A 127 6.18 -9.86 -7.44
N PRO A 128 6.15 -11.04 -8.09
CA PRO A 128 5.48 -12.21 -7.54
C PRO A 128 6.28 -12.76 -6.36
N ARG A 129 5.65 -12.91 -5.19
CA ARG A 129 6.32 -13.27 -3.91
C ARG A 129 5.46 -14.10 -2.96
N GLY A 130 4.15 -13.88 -2.91
CA GLY A 130 3.31 -14.23 -1.77
C GLY A 130 2.42 -15.45 -1.95
N TYR A 131 1.30 -15.45 -1.24
CA TYR A 131 0.29 -16.51 -1.25
C TYR A 131 -0.94 -16.06 -2.05
N SER A 132 -1.90 -16.96 -2.33
CA SER A 132 -3.06 -16.66 -3.20
C SER A 132 -4.40 -16.56 -2.44
N PRO A 133 -4.70 -15.44 -1.75
CA PRO A 133 -6.00 -15.20 -1.11
C PRO A 133 -7.00 -14.58 -2.09
N ILE A 134 -7.54 -15.42 -2.97
CA ILE A 134 -8.37 -15.01 -4.12
C ILE A 134 -9.76 -14.58 -3.64
N ALA A 135 -10.42 -15.38 -2.81
CA ALA A 135 -11.71 -15.09 -2.20
C ALA A 135 -11.67 -13.83 -1.32
N TRP A 136 -10.60 -13.61 -0.55
CA TRP A 136 -10.42 -12.34 0.17
C TRP A 136 -10.27 -11.17 -0.80
N SER A 137 -9.49 -11.31 -1.86
CA SER A 137 -9.25 -10.23 -2.82
C SER A 137 -10.49 -9.89 -3.65
N LEU A 138 -11.31 -10.89 -3.97
CA LEU A 138 -12.65 -10.75 -4.53
C LEU A 138 -13.57 -9.99 -3.57
N GLN A 139 -13.55 -10.29 -2.27
CA GLN A 139 -14.32 -9.55 -1.26
C GLN A 139 -13.84 -8.09 -1.16
N GLN A 140 -12.53 -7.84 -1.12
CA GLN A 140 -11.98 -6.48 -1.05
C GLN A 140 -12.32 -5.66 -2.31
N ALA A 141 -12.39 -6.26 -3.49
CA ALA A 141 -12.92 -5.61 -4.69
C ALA A 141 -14.39 -5.19 -4.51
N ALA A 142 -15.23 -6.11 -3.99
CA ALA A 142 -16.66 -5.87 -3.72
C ALA A 142 -16.90 -4.69 -2.76
N GLU A 143 -16.09 -4.61 -1.70
CA GLU A 143 -16.31 -3.71 -0.57
C GLU A 143 -15.61 -2.35 -0.73
N LEU A 144 -14.45 -2.32 -1.38
CA LEU A 144 -13.57 -1.15 -1.39
C LEU A 144 -13.38 -0.52 -2.77
N ASP A 145 -13.55 -1.27 -3.86
CA ASP A 145 -13.25 -0.79 -5.22
C ASP A 145 -14.53 -0.51 -6.02
N PHE A 146 -15.62 -1.26 -5.79
CA PHE A 146 -16.89 -1.12 -6.52
C PHE A 146 -17.87 -0.14 -5.84
N LYS A 147 -17.42 1.10 -5.64
CA LYS A 147 -18.15 2.14 -4.88
C LYS A 147 -19.26 2.86 -5.64
N GLU A 148 -19.25 2.84 -6.97
CA GLU A 148 -20.17 3.62 -7.83
C GLU A 148 -21.10 2.71 -8.66
N ASP A 149 -21.67 1.68 -8.02
CA ASP A 149 -22.54 0.65 -8.63
C ASP A 149 -23.82 1.22 -9.27
N ASN A 150 -24.20 2.45 -8.90
CA ASN A 150 -25.28 3.21 -9.47
C ASN A 150 -24.92 3.86 -10.82
N LEU A 151 -23.66 4.27 -11.02
CA LEU A 151 -23.19 5.02 -12.19
C LEU A 151 -22.45 4.16 -13.22
N TYR A 152 -21.75 3.10 -12.80
CA TYR A 152 -20.91 2.27 -13.66
C TYR A 152 -21.31 0.79 -13.62
N SER A 153 -20.99 0.07 -14.70
CA SER A 153 -20.98 -1.39 -14.71
C SER A 153 -19.55 -1.87 -14.47
N TYR A 154 -19.35 -2.76 -13.50
CA TYR A 154 -18.04 -3.30 -13.14
C TYR A 154 -17.83 -4.73 -13.64
N SER A 155 -16.58 -5.09 -13.91
CA SER A 155 -16.12 -6.47 -14.15
C SER A 155 -14.83 -6.77 -13.41
N ILE A 156 -14.55 -8.07 -13.26
CA ILE A 156 -13.28 -8.61 -12.81
C ILE A 156 -12.68 -9.46 -13.94
N ILE A 157 -11.43 -9.19 -14.29
CA ILE A 157 -10.59 -10.09 -15.07
C ILE A 157 -9.52 -10.63 -14.14
N LEU A 158 -9.71 -11.86 -13.65
CA LEU A 158 -8.73 -12.59 -12.84
C LEU A 158 -7.64 -13.14 -13.76
N ILE A 159 -6.36 -12.98 -13.38
CA ILE A 159 -5.21 -13.51 -14.11
C ILE A 159 -4.31 -14.23 -13.11
N THR A 160 -4.16 -15.55 -13.25
CA THR A 160 -3.54 -16.45 -12.25
C THR A 160 -2.87 -17.67 -12.91
N ASP A 161 -2.01 -18.36 -12.18
CA ASP A 161 -1.47 -19.68 -12.53
C ASP A 161 -1.88 -20.80 -11.55
N GLY A 162 -2.84 -20.53 -10.66
CA GLY A 162 -3.24 -21.44 -9.59
C GLY A 162 -4.67 -21.23 -9.07
N GLY A 163 -4.91 -21.75 -7.87
CA GLY A 163 -6.19 -21.71 -7.15
C GLY A 163 -6.08 -21.01 -5.78
N GLU A 164 -7.20 -20.95 -5.08
CA GLU A 164 -7.32 -20.42 -3.73
C GLU A 164 -6.44 -21.20 -2.75
N SER A 165 -5.49 -20.52 -2.13
CA SER A 165 -4.48 -21.15 -1.26
C SER A 165 -4.79 -21.00 0.24
N CYS A 166 -5.73 -20.15 0.61
CA CYS A 166 -6.13 -19.84 1.98
C CYS A 166 -7.41 -20.53 2.44
N GLY A 167 -8.03 -21.37 1.60
CA GLY A 167 -9.28 -22.07 1.93
C GLY A 167 -10.50 -21.16 2.03
N GLY A 168 -10.47 -19.99 1.40
CA GLY A 168 -11.66 -19.15 1.23
C GLY A 168 -12.64 -19.74 0.22
N ASP A 169 -13.94 -19.45 0.37
CA ASP A 169 -14.94 -19.89 -0.60
C ASP A 169 -15.11 -18.83 -1.70
N ILE A 170 -14.50 -19.08 -2.87
CA ILE A 170 -14.63 -18.21 -4.05
C ILE A 170 -16.11 -18.04 -4.43
N CYS A 171 -16.92 -19.11 -4.38
CA CYS A 171 -18.30 -19.08 -4.86
C CYS A 171 -19.26 -18.35 -3.90
N ALA A 172 -19.06 -18.49 -2.59
CA ALA A 172 -19.76 -17.69 -1.59
C ALA A 172 -19.40 -16.20 -1.74
N THR A 173 -18.11 -15.87 -1.92
CA THR A 173 -17.71 -14.48 -2.17
C THR A 173 -18.27 -13.93 -3.49
N VAL A 174 -18.28 -14.73 -4.57
CA VAL A 174 -18.90 -14.34 -5.84
C VAL A 174 -20.40 -14.08 -5.68
N THR A 175 -21.10 -14.88 -4.88
CA THR A 175 -22.51 -14.65 -4.57
C THR A 175 -22.70 -13.27 -3.89
N ASN A 176 -21.82 -12.89 -2.98
CA ASN A 176 -21.81 -11.57 -2.34
C ASN A 176 -21.42 -10.42 -3.30
N LEU A 177 -20.50 -10.66 -4.25
CA LEU A 177 -20.14 -9.73 -5.32
C LEU A 177 -21.30 -9.48 -6.32
N LEU A 178 -22.03 -10.53 -6.70
CA LEU A 178 -23.18 -10.41 -7.60
C LEU A 178 -24.31 -9.61 -6.97
N ASN A 179 -24.53 -9.76 -5.65
CA ASN A 179 -25.43 -8.89 -4.86
C ASN A 179 -24.97 -7.41 -4.82
N LYS A 180 -23.73 -7.11 -5.24
CA LYS A 180 -23.17 -5.75 -5.44
C LYS A 180 -23.13 -5.32 -6.92
N LYS A 181 -23.90 -5.99 -7.79
CA LYS A 181 -24.19 -5.59 -9.18
C LYS A 181 -22.99 -5.51 -10.14
N ILE A 182 -22.06 -6.49 -10.07
CA ILE A 182 -21.24 -6.82 -11.25
C ILE A 182 -22.20 -7.06 -12.43
N SER A 183 -22.17 -6.17 -13.41
CA SER A 183 -23.21 -6.08 -14.45
C SER A 183 -22.75 -6.66 -15.80
N PHE A 184 -21.51 -7.15 -15.89
CA PHE A 184 -21.05 -7.98 -17.00
C PHE A 184 -20.14 -9.12 -16.53
N LYS A 185 -20.15 -10.22 -17.28
CA LYS A 185 -19.56 -11.51 -16.90
C LYS A 185 -18.07 -11.36 -16.53
N PRO A 186 -17.60 -11.86 -15.38
CA PRO A 186 -16.17 -11.93 -15.09
C PRO A 186 -15.43 -12.91 -16.01
N TYR A 187 -14.11 -12.73 -16.13
CA TYR A 187 -13.22 -13.61 -16.91
C TYR A 187 -12.09 -14.12 -16.02
N ILE A 188 -11.66 -15.36 -16.26
CA ILE A 188 -10.48 -15.95 -15.62
C ILE A 188 -9.51 -16.34 -16.73
N LEU A 189 -8.35 -15.69 -16.77
CA LEU A 189 -7.26 -16.00 -17.68
C LEU A 189 -6.21 -16.81 -16.92
N SER A 190 -6.26 -18.14 -17.09
CA SER A 190 -5.32 -19.04 -16.43
C SER A 190 -4.09 -19.27 -17.29
N LEU A 191 -2.91 -19.08 -16.70
CA LEU A 191 -1.62 -19.23 -17.39
C LEU A 191 -1.16 -20.69 -17.53
N ILE A 192 -1.94 -21.64 -17.00
CA ILE A 192 -1.71 -23.08 -17.14
C ILE A 192 -2.98 -23.78 -17.64
N ASP A 193 -2.83 -24.85 -18.41
CA ASP A 193 -3.96 -25.73 -18.73
C ASP A 193 -4.05 -26.85 -17.69
N TYR A 194 -4.92 -26.66 -16.70
CA TYR A 194 -5.13 -27.59 -15.60
C TYR A 194 -6.61 -27.67 -15.26
N GLU A 195 -7.24 -28.79 -15.60
CA GLU A 195 -8.70 -28.97 -15.59
C GLU A 195 -9.37 -28.68 -14.22
N PRO A 196 -8.81 -29.05 -13.06
CA PRO A 196 -9.45 -28.79 -11.76
C PRO A 196 -9.69 -27.30 -11.47
N LEU A 197 -8.86 -26.38 -11.98
CA LEU A 197 -9.09 -24.94 -11.82
C LEU A 197 -10.34 -24.47 -12.58
N LYS A 198 -10.69 -25.12 -13.70
CA LYS A 198 -11.91 -24.81 -14.46
C LYS A 198 -13.17 -25.10 -13.65
N LEU A 199 -13.10 -26.12 -12.77
CA LEU A 199 -14.16 -26.47 -11.83
C LEU A 199 -14.20 -25.49 -10.64
N GLU A 200 -13.04 -25.16 -10.07
CA GLU A 200 -12.89 -24.22 -8.95
C GLU A 200 -13.47 -22.82 -9.28
N TYR A 201 -13.20 -22.31 -10.48
CA TYR A 201 -13.70 -21.02 -10.94
C TYR A 201 -15.05 -21.07 -11.66
N ALA A 202 -15.73 -22.22 -11.73
CA ALA A 202 -16.96 -22.39 -12.53
C ALA A 202 -18.11 -21.43 -12.12
N CYS A 203 -18.13 -21.01 -10.85
CA CYS A 203 -19.08 -20.05 -10.31
C CYS A 203 -18.71 -18.58 -10.58
N LEU A 204 -17.44 -18.26 -10.85
CA LEU A 204 -16.92 -16.89 -10.97
C LEU A 204 -17.20 -16.27 -12.35
N GLY A 205 -16.99 -16.99 -13.45
CA GLY A 205 -17.02 -16.37 -14.77
C GLY A 205 -16.65 -17.27 -15.95
N LYS A 206 -16.24 -16.66 -17.06
CA LYS A 206 -15.73 -17.39 -18.24
C LYS A 206 -14.25 -17.69 -18.05
N TYR A 207 -13.92 -18.95 -17.78
CA TYR A 207 -12.54 -19.43 -17.79
C TYR A 207 -12.01 -19.48 -19.23
N ILE A 208 -10.78 -19.02 -19.43
CA ILE A 208 -10.04 -19.09 -20.69
C ILE A 208 -8.60 -19.53 -20.36
N THR A 209 -8.16 -20.65 -20.91
CA THR A 209 -6.75 -21.07 -20.83
C THR A 209 -5.91 -20.17 -21.73
N VAL A 210 -4.80 -19.65 -21.20
CA VAL A 210 -3.76 -18.90 -21.92
C VAL A 210 -2.41 -19.53 -21.57
N SER A 211 -2.15 -20.73 -22.11
CA SER A 211 -0.95 -21.52 -21.79
C SER A 211 0.23 -21.25 -22.72
N THR A 212 0.01 -20.60 -23.88
CA THR A 212 1.05 -20.22 -24.84
C THR A 212 0.87 -18.78 -25.35
N GLU A 213 1.94 -18.21 -25.92
CA GLU A 213 1.93 -16.88 -26.54
C GLU A 213 0.85 -16.71 -27.63
N LYS A 214 0.46 -17.82 -28.30
CA LYS A 214 -0.56 -17.81 -29.36
C LYS A 214 -1.97 -17.59 -28.83
N ASP A 215 -2.21 -17.91 -27.56
CA ASP A 215 -3.55 -17.90 -26.95
C ASP A 215 -3.96 -16.51 -26.45
N ILE A 216 -2.99 -15.59 -26.29
CA ILE A 216 -3.20 -14.21 -25.82
C ILE A 216 -4.20 -13.47 -26.71
N LEU A 217 -4.01 -13.48 -28.04
CA LEU A 217 -4.87 -12.74 -28.97
C LEU A 217 -6.29 -13.34 -29.08
N PRO A 218 -6.49 -14.68 -29.12
CA PRO A 218 -7.80 -15.31 -28.93
C PRO A 218 -8.50 -14.92 -27.61
N ALA A 219 -7.79 -14.91 -26.48
CA ALA A 219 -8.35 -14.51 -25.18
C ALA A 219 -8.83 -13.04 -25.18
N VAL A 220 -7.98 -12.12 -25.65
CA VAL A 220 -8.30 -10.69 -25.78
C VAL A 220 -9.48 -10.49 -26.72
N SER A 221 -9.49 -11.18 -27.87
CA SER A 221 -10.59 -11.11 -28.86
C SER A 221 -11.91 -11.64 -28.28
N THR A 222 -11.85 -12.68 -27.45
CA THR A 222 -13.02 -13.23 -26.75
C THR A 222 -13.63 -12.21 -25.80
N ILE A 223 -12.80 -11.57 -24.95
CA ILE A 223 -13.24 -10.52 -24.02
C ILE A 223 -13.83 -9.32 -24.77
N LEU A 224 -13.21 -8.90 -25.88
CA LEU A 224 -13.73 -7.78 -26.70
C LEU A 224 -15.09 -8.10 -27.33
N ASN A 225 -15.25 -9.29 -27.90
CA ASN A 225 -16.46 -9.68 -28.60
C ASN A 225 -17.63 -9.95 -27.64
N ASP A 226 -17.40 -10.69 -26.56
CA ASP A 226 -18.43 -11.00 -25.55
C ASP A 226 -19.03 -9.72 -24.92
N ASN A 227 -18.20 -8.69 -24.69
CA ASN A 227 -18.61 -7.45 -24.00
C ASN A 227 -18.87 -6.27 -24.93
N ARG A 228 -18.81 -6.45 -26.26
CA ARG A 228 -18.77 -5.37 -27.28
C ARG A 228 -19.81 -4.26 -27.07
N LYS A 229 -21.04 -4.62 -26.70
CA LYS A 229 -22.13 -3.64 -26.48
C LYS A 229 -21.82 -2.67 -25.34
N VAL A 230 -21.37 -3.18 -24.19
CA VAL A 230 -21.09 -2.38 -22.99
C VAL A 230 -19.79 -1.58 -23.15
N LEU A 231 -18.79 -2.16 -23.81
CA LEU A 231 -17.52 -1.49 -24.11
C LEU A 231 -17.67 -0.29 -25.06
N MET A 232 -18.73 -0.22 -25.87
CA MET A 232 -18.97 0.90 -26.79
C MET A 232 -19.72 2.10 -26.16
N ILE A 233 -20.10 2.02 -24.87
CA ILE A 233 -20.82 3.09 -24.18
C ILE A 233 -19.84 4.17 -23.70
N LYS A 234 -20.04 5.42 -24.13
CA LYS A 234 -19.26 6.57 -23.67
C LYS A 234 -19.81 7.17 -22.40
N THR A 235 -18.95 7.82 -21.63
CA THR A 235 -19.34 8.49 -20.38
C THR A 235 -20.10 9.79 -20.66
N SER A 236 -19.90 10.42 -21.82
CA SER A 236 -20.69 11.57 -22.28
C SER A 236 -22.18 11.26 -22.49
N ASP A 237 -22.48 10.02 -22.89
CA ASP A 237 -23.79 9.64 -23.43
C ASP A 237 -24.71 9.05 -22.34
N TYR A 238 -24.14 8.76 -21.17
CA TYR A 238 -24.85 8.29 -19.99
C TYR A 238 -25.32 9.49 -19.15
N HIS A 239 -26.63 9.60 -18.92
CA HIS A 239 -27.21 10.56 -17.98
C HIS A 239 -28.01 9.78 -16.92
N PRO A 240 -27.58 9.76 -15.64
CA PRO A 240 -28.28 8.99 -14.61
C PRO A 240 -29.65 9.62 -14.32
N VAL A 241 -30.71 8.90 -14.65
CA VAL A 241 -32.08 9.30 -14.31
C VAL A 241 -32.24 9.24 -12.79
N VAL A 242 -32.31 10.40 -12.14
CA VAL A 242 -32.51 10.51 -10.69
C VAL A 242 -33.97 10.17 -10.36
N ILE A 243 -34.26 8.88 -10.21
CA ILE A 243 -35.55 8.41 -9.73
C ILE A 243 -35.66 8.74 -8.23
N ASN A 244 -36.39 9.80 -7.91
CA ASN A 244 -36.69 10.23 -6.55
C ASN A 244 -37.70 9.28 -5.85
N THR A 245 -37.33 8.01 -5.64
CA THR A 245 -38.07 7.13 -4.73
C THR A 245 -37.92 7.62 -3.29
N PRO A 246 -39.01 7.91 -2.55
CA PRO A 246 -38.92 8.25 -1.14
C PRO A 246 -38.36 7.06 -0.33
N PRO A 247 -37.57 7.30 0.73
CA PRO A 247 -36.93 6.24 1.48
C PRO A 247 -37.95 5.31 2.17
N PRO A 248 -37.70 4.00 2.25
CA PRO A 248 -38.56 3.07 2.96
C PRO A 248 -38.63 3.44 4.45
N LYS A 249 -39.83 3.38 5.04
CA LYS A 249 -40.01 3.64 6.48
C LYS A 249 -39.25 2.59 7.29
N ALA A 250 -38.36 3.06 8.17
CA ALA A 250 -37.61 2.20 9.06
C ALA A 250 -38.55 1.41 10.01
N GLN A 251 -38.28 0.11 10.15
CA GLN A 251 -38.84 -0.71 11.22
C GLN A 251 -37.82 -0.79 12.36
N ASN A 252 -38.27 -0.58 13.60
CA ASN A 252 -37.40 -0.65 14.77
C ASN A 252 -37.12 -2.11 15.14
N VAL A 253 -35.86 -2.53 15.09
CA VAL A 253 -35.40 -3.82 15.62
C VAL A 253 -34.70 -3.57 16.95
N THR A 254 -35.30 -4.02 18.05
CA THR A 254 -34.72 -3.91 19.39
C THR A 254 -33.64 -4.95 19.60
N ILE A 255 -32.37 -4.52 19.73
CA ILE A 255 -31.24 -5.40 20.03
C ILE A 255 -30.98 -5.40 21.54
N LEU A 256 -30.99 -6.59 22.15
CA LEU A 256 -30.63 -6.77 23.56
C LEU A 256 -29.09 -6.88 23.74
N PRO A 257 -28.50 -6.34 24.82
CA PRO A 257 -27.06 -6.39 25.04
C PRO A 257 -26.57 -7.77 25.50
N PRO A 258 -25.35 -8.19 25.12
CA PRO A 258 -24.78 -9.47 25.54
C PRO A 258 -24.36 -9.48 27.02
N LYS A 259 -24.48 -10.64 27.66
CA LYS A 259 -24.23 -10.86 29.09
C LYS A 259 -22.80 -11.35 29.34
N ASN A 260 -21.98 -10.54 30.02
CA ASN A 260 -20.61 -10.93 30.39
C ASN A 260 -20.59 -11.95 31.54
N THR A 261 -19.69 -12.95 31.45
CA THR A 261 -19.27 -13.82 32.55
C THR A 261 -17.74 -13.99 32.53
N PRO A 262 -17.02 -13.87 33.67
CA PRO A 262 -15.57 -14.02 33.69
C PRO A 262 -15.11 -15.49 33.58
N LYS A 263 -13.94 -15.73 33.00
CA LYS A 263 -13.23 -17.02 33.03
C LYS A 263 -11.91 -16.84 33.79
N PRO A 264 -11.52 -17.74 34.73
CA PRO A 264 -10.41 -17.50 35.65
C PRO A 264 -9.03 -17.69 35.03
N THR A 265 -8.04 -16.97 35.59
CA THR A 265 -6.62 -17.01 35.24
C THR A 265 -5.86 -18.05 36.09
N PRO A 266 -4.93 -18.85 35.53
CA PRO A 266 -4.03 -19.68 36.33
C PRO A 266 -2.99 -18.85 37.09
N LYS A 267 -2.58 -19.33 38.28
CA LYS A 267 -1.32 -18.92 38.92
C LYS A 267 -0.15 -19.70 38.31
N ILE A 268 1.03 -19.10 38.30
CA ILE A 268 2.33 -19.77 38.11
C ILE A 268 3.24 -19.34 39.27
N GLU A 269 4.04 -20.28 39.77
CA GLU A 269 4.87 -20.15 40.96
C GLU A 269 6.34 -19.87 40.54
N PRO A 270 7.11 -19.04 41.28
CA PRO A 270 8.44 -18.62 40.84
C PRO A 270 9.50 -19.71 41.08
N LEU A 271 10.20 -20.11 40.01
CA LEU A 271 11.37 -21.00 40.11
C LEU A 271 12.63 -20.19 40.44
N ILE A 272 13.39 -20.64 41.43
CA ILE A 272 14.68 -20.05 41.83
C ILE A 272 15.77 -20.49 40.86
N THR A 273 16.69 -19.59 40.51
CA THR A 273 17.93 -19.89 39.79
C THR A 273 19.10 -19.24 40.51
N THR A 274 20.16 -20.01 40.77
CA THR A 274 21.41 -19.54 41.40
C THR A 274 22.38 -18.98 40.37
N GLU A 275 23.10 -17.92 40.75
CA GLU A 275 24.16 -17.34 39.91
C GLU A 275 25.46 -18.17 39.99
N VAL A 276 26.20 -18.18 38.88
CA VAL A 276 27.58 -18.72 38.79
C VAL A 276 28.46 -17.61 38.19
N PRO A 277 29.59 -17.25 38.82
CA PRO A 277 30.36 -16.08 38.38
C PRO A 277 31.18 -16.36 37.10
N GLU A 278 30.88 -15.62 36.03
CA GLU A 278 31.64 -15.70 34.77
C GLU A 278 32.92 -14.83 34.82
N LYS A 279 34.00 -15.32 34.19
CA LYS A 279 35.35 -14.76 34.32
C LYS A 279 35.70 -13.82 33.17
N LYS A 280 35.86 -12.53 33.50
CA LYS A 280 36.19 -11.43 32.56
C LYS A 280 37.48 -11.66 31.75
N PRO A 281 37.43 -11.61 30.40
CA PRO A 281 38.59 -11.44 29.53
C PRO A 281 38.99 -9.96 29.34
N GLU A 282 40.22 -9.70 28.87
CA GLU A 282 40.73 -8.35 28.58
C GLU A 282 40.38 -7.84 27.16
N PRO A 283 40.34 -6.50 26.95
CA PRO A 283 39.93 -5.92 25.67
C PRO A 283 41.07 -5.89 24.64
N VAL A 284 40.90 -6.63 23.54
CA VAL A 284 41.74 -6.48 22.34
C VAL A 284 41.22 -5.30 21.50
N VAL A 285 42.10 -4.34 21.17
CA VAL A 285 41.74 -3.14 20.40
C VAL A 285 41.74 -3.44 18.90
N PRO A 286 40.61 -3.31 18.18
CA PRO A 286 40.57 -3.45 16.73
C PRO A 286 41.07 -2.17 16.01
N PRO A 287 41.62 -2.28 14.79
CA PRO A 287 42.15 -1.13 14.06
C PRO A 287 41.07 -0.14 13.61
N VAL A 288 41.41 1.15 13.60
CA VAL A 288 40.49 2.25 13.30
C VAL A 288 40.19 2.33 11.79
N VAL A 289 39.05 1.76 11.39
CA VAL A 289 38.48 2.01 10.05
C VAL A 289 37.66 3.31 10.09
N ASN A 290 38.07 4.30 9.31
CA ASN A 290 37.50 5.65 9.32
C ASN A 290 36.09 5.69 8.65
N ARG A 291 35.06 5.29 9.40
CA ARG A 291 33.66 5.36 8.98
C ARG A 291 33.15 6.80 9.02
N LYS A 292 32.36 7.20 8.02
CA LYS A 292 31.50 8.38 8.11
C LYS A 292 30.61 8.27 9.37
N THR A 293 30.65 9.30 10.21
CA THR A 293 29.83 9.40 11.42
C THR A 293 28.42 9.84 11.05
N TYR A 294 27.50 8.87 10.96
CA TYR A 294 26.06 9.16 10.86
C TYR A 294 25.54 9.67 12.22
N PRO A 295 24.58 10.62 12.23
CA PRO A 295 23.95 11.05 13.48
C PRO A 295 23.18 9.89 14.14
N PRO A 296 23.04 9.90 15.48
CA PRO A 296 22.36 8.83 16.20
C PRO A 296 20.85 8.80 15.88
N LEU A 297 20.26 7.61 15.94
CA LEU A 297 18.83 7.40 15.76
C LEU A 297 18.06 8.03 16.95
N ASP A 298 17.12 8.94 16.67
CA ASP A 298 16.15 9.45 17.65
C ASP A 298 15.05 8.39 17.86
N LEU A 299 15.19 7.60 18.94
CA LEU A 299 14.41 6.40 19.22
C LEU A 299 13.30 6.66 20.23
N ILE A 300 12.04 6.54 19.80
CA ILE A 300 10.87 6.66 20.68
C ILE A 300 10.28 5.28 20.97
N TYR A 301 10.36 4.87 22.24
CA TYR A 301 9.65 3.70 22.77
C TYR A 301 8.22 4.09 23.19
N THR A 302 7.27 3.91 22.27
CA THR A 302 5.84 3.95 22.57
C THR A 302 5.16 2.68 22.07
N ARG A 303 4.27 2.09 22.89
CA ARG A 303 3.35 1.06 22.39
C ARG A 303 2.34 1.72 21.46
N SER A 304 2.37 1.38 20.18
CA SER A 304 1.32 1.73 19.23
C SER A 304 0.01 0.98 19.56
N LYS A 305 -0.78 1.51 20.49
CA LYS A 305 -2.23 1.28 20.44
C LYS A 305 -2.72 1.77 19.08
N LEU A 306 -3.66 1.07 18.46
CA LEU A 306 -4.42 1.64 17.34
C LEU A 306 -5.27 2.81 17.86
N GLN A 307 -4.69 4.01 17.84
CA GLN A 307 -5.47 5.23 17.86
C GLN A 307 -5.82 5.56 16.41
N LYS A 308 -7.11 5.51 16.08
CA LYS A 308 -7.65 6.43 15.07
C LYS A 308 -7.52 7.84 15.66
N MET A 309 -6.36 8.46 15.50
CA MET A 309 -6.22 9.90 15.72
C MET A 309 -6.95 10.63 14.59
N ASN A 310 -7.70 11.67 14.93
CA ASN A 310 -8.45 12.46 13.97
C ASN A 310 -7.47 13.16 13.01
N LEU A 311 -7.62 12.92 11.70
CA LEU A 311 -6.70 13.40 10.65
C LEU A 311 -6.78 14.93 10.37
N LEU A 312 -7.36 15.71 11.29
CA LEU A 312 -7.67 17.12 11.10
C LEU A 312 -6.63 17.98 11.82
N TYR A 313 -5.60 18.42 11.07
CA TYR A 313 -4.67 19.44 11.53
C TYR A 313 -5.34 20.81 11.48
N THR A 314 -5.63 21.39 12.64
CA THR A 314 -6.04 22.79 12.80
C THR A 314 -4.85 23.66 13.18
N ILE A 315 -4.75 24.88 12.64
CA ILE A 315 -3.81 25.89 13.14
C ILE A 315 -4.20 26.23 14.58
N ALA A 316 -3.22 26.36 15.48
CA ALA A 316 -3.43 26.98 16.79
C ALA A 316 -3.45 28.50 16.61
N ASP A 317 -4.62 29.12 16.76
CA ASP A 317 -4.77 30.58 16.65
C ASP A 317 -3.84 31.31 17.62
N ALA A 318 -3.21 32.39 17.12
CA ALA A 318 -2.19 33.15 17.84
C ALA A 318 -2.79 34.10 18.90
N ASN A 319 -3.51 33.57 19.88
CA ASN A 319 -3.89 34.24 21.12
C ASN A 319 -4.21 33.20 22.22
N PRO A 320 -3.36 33.02 23.25
CA PRO A 320 -3.65 32.10 24.34
C PRO A 320 -4.74 32.67 25.25
N VAL A 321 -5.93 32.05 25.25
CA VAL A 321 -6.98 32.35 26.22
C VAL A 321 -6.49 31.95 27.62
N ILE A 322 -6.23 32.95 28.47
CA ILE A 322 -5.76 32.74 29.84
C ILE A 322 -6.92 32.26 30.71
N VAL A 323 -7.12 30.94 30.77
CA VAL A 323 -7.97 30.32 31.80
C VAL A 323 -7.28 30.44 33.18
N PRO A 324 -7.92 31.06 34.19
CA PRO A 324 -7.32 31.20 35.51
C PRO A 324 -7.21 29.83 36.19
N ARG A 325 -6.04 29.54 36.78
CA ARG A 325 -5.83 28.30 37.54
C ARG A 325 -6.73 28.28 38.77
N LEU A 326 -7.65 27.31 38.81
CA LEU A 326 -8.35 26.93 40.05
C LEU A 326 -7.31 26.51 41.10
N LYS A 327 -7.47 27.00 42.33
CA LYS A 327 -6.58 26.64 43.45
C LYS A 327 -6.81 25.17 43.84
N PRO A 328 -5.76 24.35 44.03
CA PRO A 328 -5.94 22.96 44.42
C PRO A 328 -6.51 22.86 45.84
N MET A 329 -7.62 22.14 45.98
CA MET A 329 -8.22 21.82 47.28
C MET A 329 -7.37 20.76 47.98
N LYS A 330 -6.84 21.06 49.17
CA LYS A 330 -6.10 20.08 49.98
C LYS A 330 -7.08 19.08 50.59
N ILE A 331 -6.94 17.81 50.24
CA ILE A 331 -7.56 16.68 50.94
C ILE A 331 -6.51 16.10 51.88
N THR A 332 -6.73 16.19 53.18
CA THR A 332 -5.84 15.61 54.20
C THR A 332 -6.28 14.18 54.51
N VAL A 333 -5.41 13.21 54.26
CA VAL A 333 -5.59 11.82 54.70
C VAL A 333 -4.71 11.61 55.94
N PRO A 334 -5.26 11.29 57.13
CA PRO A 334 -4.44 11.09 58.33
C PRO A 334 -3.73 9.73 58.34
N GLY A 335 -2.48 9.70 58.81
CA GLY A 335 -1.90 8.48 59.42
C GLY A 335 -0.83 7.72 58.64
N MET A 336 0.31 8.35 58.33
CA MET A 336 1.63 7.69 58.31
C MET A 336 2.73 8.72 58.65
N PRO A 337 3.79 8.37 59.41
CA PRO A 337 4.76 9.34 59.93
C PRO A 337 5.96 9.59 58.99
N ASP A 338 6.39 10.86 58.88
CA ASP A 338 7.56 11.30 58.12
C ASP A 338 8.87 11.26 58.94
N VAL A 339 9.88 10.54 58.42
CA VAL A 339 11.32 10.66 58.75
C VAL A 339 12.05 10.29 57.44
N PHE A 340 13.06 11.00 56.89
CA PHE A 340 14.18 11.73 57.49
C PHE A 340 14.44 13.11 56.85
N PRO A 341 15.22 14.01 57.49
CA PRO A 341 15.50 15.36 56.99
C PRO A 341 16.53 15.42 55.84
N GLN A 342 16.46 16.48 55.04
CA GLN A 342 17.53 16.89 54.11
C GLN A 342 18.22 18.16 54.63
N THR A 343 19.51 18.32 54.37
CA THR A 343 20.26 19.57 54.53
C THR A 343 21.08 19.90 53.25
N PRO A 344 21.36 21.19 52.97
CA PRO A 344 21.66 21.65 51.60
C PRO A 344 23.13 22.02 51.32
N VAL A 345 23.47 22.19 50.04
CA VAL A 345 24.71 22.82 49.57
C VAL A 345 24.37 23.87 48.48
N ALA A 346 25.23 24.89 48.31
CA ALA A 346 24.87 26.22 47.80
C ALA A 346 25.15 26.51 46.29
N ASN A 347 24.72 27.70 45.85
CA ASN A 347 24.84 28.24 44.48
C ASN A 347 26.17 28.97 44.19
N SER A 348 26.60 28.95 42.93
CA SER A 348 27.16 30.10 42.18
C SER A 348 27.06 29.77 40.67
N SER A 349 26.49 30.57 39.76
CA SER A 349 26.58 32.00 39.40
C SER A 349 27.77 32.36 38.50
N THR A 350 27.49 32.60 37.22
CA THR A 350 28.46 32.94 36.15
C THR A 350 28.81 34.44 36.08
N PRO A 351 29.99 34.78 35.52
CA PRO A 351 30.22 36.07 34.84
C PRO A 351 30.26 35.95 33.30
N LYS A 352 30.24 37.10 32.60
CA LYS A 352 30.25 37.23 31.12
C LYS A 352 31.63 37.59 30.54
N ALA A 353 31.76 37.41 29.22
CA ALA A 353 32.93 37.80 28.40
C ALA A 353 32.91 39.28 27.95
N PRO A 354 34.04 39.80 27.40
CA PRO A 354 34.10 41.00 26.57
C PRO A 354 34.44 40.71 25.09
N ASN A 355 33.95 41.56 24.18
CA ASN A 355 34.30 41.57 22.74
C ASN A 355 35.43 42.57 22.42
N LYS A 356 36.14 42.37 21.30
CA LYS A 356 36.59 43.47 20.42
C LYS A 356 36.83 43.01 18.97
N VAL A 357 36.90 43.97 18.04
CA VAL A 357 36.81 43.80 16.58
C VAL A 357 37.98 44.50 15.88
N VAL A 358 38.56 43.87 14.85
CA VAL A 358 39.38 44.54 13.79
C VAL A 358 39.26 43.79 12.44
N GLU A 359 39.06 44.54 11.37
CA GLU A 359 39.34 44.27 9.94
C GLU A 359 39.68 45.65 9.29
N PRO A 360 40.16 45.81 8.03
CA PRO A 360 40.21 44.88 6.87
C PRO A 360 41.68 44.57 6.45
N THR A 361 42.20 44.40 5.20
CA THR A 361 41.74 44.74 3.82
C THR A 361 42.43 43.95 2.68
N VAL A 362 41.63 43.56 1.68
CA VAL A 362 41.89 43.33 0.23
C VAL A 362 43.30 43.04 -0.31
N ALA A 363 43.42 41.92 -1.04
CA ALA A 363 44.18 41.78 -2.30
C ALA A 363 43.48 40.76 -3.23
N ILE A 364 43.69 40.83 -4.56
CA ILE A 364 42.88 40.12 -5.58
C ILE A 364 43.73 39.23 -6.50
N GLN A 365 43.29 37.99 -6.78
CA GLN A 365 43.51 37.31 -8.07
C GLN A 365 42.27 36.52 -8.54
N LYS A 366 42.08 36.44 -9.86
CA LYS A 366 41.08 35.63 -10.61
C LYS A 366 41.83 34.96 -11.81
N PRO A 367 41.18 34.20 -12.72
CA PRO A 367 40.55 32.89 -12.51
C PRO A 367 41.01 31.85 -13.58
N LYS A 368 40.93 30.53 -13.32
CA LYS A 368 41.01 29.51 -14.40
C LYS A 368 40.05 28.32 -14.24
N THR A 369 38.99 28.37 -15.05
CA THR A 369 38.35 27.30 -15.85
C THR A 369 38.51 25.81 -15.46
N ASN A 370 37.35 25.16 -15.37
CA ASN A 370 37.04 23.80 -15.85
C ASN A 370 37.98 22.64 -15.50
N ALA A 371 37.61 21.89 -14.46
CA ALA A 371 37.90 20.46 -14.36
C ALA A 371 36.59 19.68 -14.17
N THR A 372 36.26 18.79 -15.10
CA THR A 372 35.03 17.98 -15.06
C THR A 372 35.11 16.94 -13.94
N VAL A 373 34.50 17.23 -12.78
CA VAL A 373 34.37 16.25 -11.70
C VAL A 373 33.38 15.17 -12.13
N LYS A 374 33.91 14.09 -12.70
CA LYS A 374 33.17 12.86 -12.99
C LYS A 374 32.51 12.35 -11.70
N LYS A 375 31.25 11.90 -11.81
CA LYS A 375 30.54 11.20 -10.73
C LYS A 375 31.38 9.99 -10.29
N ALA A 376 31.96 10.04 -9.09
CA ALA A 376 32.89 9.02 -8.58
C ALA A 376 32.14 7.74 -8.16
N GLU A 377 31.79 6.93 -9.16
CA GLU A 377 31.04 5.69 -9.00
C GLU A 377 31.97 4.52 -8.62
N ASN A 378 32.51 4.50 -7.39
CA ASN A 378 33.26 3.35 -6.90
C ASN A 378 32.35 2.12 -6.74
N LYS A 379 32.37 1.28 -7.79
CA LYS A 379 31.79 -0.06 -7.88
C LYS A 379 32.70 -1.12 -7.27
N GLU A 380 33.09 -0.90 -6.02
CA GLU A 380 33.76 -1.94 -5.23
C GLU A 380 32.71 -2.76 -4.48
N ASP A 381 32.78 -4.09 -4.64
CA ASP A 381 31.99 -5.06 -3.89
C ASP A 381 32.53 -5.18 -2.46
N ILE A 382 31.63 -5.33 -1.50
CA ILE A 382 31.98 -5.50 -0.09
C ILE A 382 32.13 -6.99 0.19
N ASN A 383 33.36 -7.46 0.39
CA ASN A 383 33.62 -8.81 0.88
C ASN A 383 33.16 -8.92 2.34
N LEU A 384 32.18 -9.77 2.61
CA LEU A 384 31.50 -9.93 3.88
C LEU A 384 32.21 -11.00 4.72
N PRO A 385 32.66 -10.69 5.96
CA PRO A 385 33.23 -11.70 6.83
C PRO A 385 32.13 -12.67 7.29
N PHE A 386 32.44 -13.96 7.24
CA PHE A 386 31.55 -15.02 7.69
C PHE A 386 32.28 -16.01 8.59
N GLN A 387 31.51 -16.69 9.44
CA GLN A 387 31.91 -17.92 10.12
C GLN A 387 31.10 -19.08 9.53
N SER A 388 31.54 -20.32 9.72
CA SER A 388 30.75 -21.48 9.28
C SER A 388 30.93 -22.69 10.17
N THR A 389 29.86 -23.48 10.33
CA THR A 389 29.89 -24.81 10.95
C THR A 389 29.41 -25.85 9.95
N THR A 390 29.95 -27.07 10.06
CA THR A 390 29.55 -28.22 9.22
C THR A 390 28.73 -29.17 10.10
N VAL A 391 27.64 -29.70 9.56
CA VAL A 391 26.78 -30.72 10.20
C VAL A 391 26.62 -31.89 9.24
N ASP A 392 26.62 -33.12 9.74
CA ASP A 392 26.45 -34.33 8.95
C ASP A 392 25.04 -34.42 8.32
N SER A 393 24.97 -34.90 7.07
CA SER A 393 23.77 -34.88 6.25
C SER A 393 23.72 -36.07 5.30
N LYS A 394 22.54 -36.40 4.77
CA LYS A 394 22.41 -37.35 3.66
C LYS A 394 22.80 -36.74 2.31
N GLU A 395 22.83 -35.42 2.22
CA GLU A 395 23.06 -34.65 1.00
C GLU A 395 23.90 -33.40 1.26
N SER A 396 24.70 -33.02 0.27
CA SER A 396 25.47 -31.77 0.28
C SER A 396 24.54 -30.55 0.17
N SER A 397 24.65 -29.64 1.14
CA SER A 397 23.76 -28.46 1.22
C SER A 397 24.39 -27.30 1.99
N VAL A 398 23.80 -26.12 1.86
CA VAL A 398 24.23 -24.90 2.55
C VAL A 398 23.04 -24.11 3.12
N GLN A 399 23.14 -23.68 4.38
CA GLN A 399 22.19 -22.77 5.05
C GLN A 399 22.86 -21.42 5.27
N ILE A 400 22.32 -20.35 4.68
CA ILE A 400 22.85 -18.99 4.84
C ILE A 400 22.13 -18.26 5.98
N TYR A 401 22.89 -17.86 6.99
CA TYR A 401 22.44 -17.06 8.13
C TYR A 401 23.01 -15.64 8.00
N PHE A 402 22.16 -14.63 8.08
CA PHE A 402 22.57 -13.23 8.16
C PHE A 402 22.56 -12.76 9.61
N THR A 403 23.66 -12.16 10.08
CA THR A 403 23.84 -11.72 11.48
C THR A 403 24.51 -10.36 11.60
N ASN A 404 24.31 -9.66 12.71
CA ASN A 404 25.08 -8.47 13.08
C ASN A 404 26.42 -8.78 13.77
N GLY A 405 26.79 -10.06 13.89
CA GLY A 405 27.98 -10.51 14.63
C GLY A 405 27.87 -10.39 16.15
N LYS A 406 26.68 -10.08 16.68
CA LYS A 406 26.36 -9.89 18.11
C LYS A 406 25.10 -10.67 18.51
N GLY A 407 24.99 -11.92 18.05
CA GLY A 407 23.91 -12.84 18.40
C GLY A 407 22.53 -12.57 17.77
N LYS A 408 22.33 -11.46 17.05
CA LYS A 408 21.07 -11.21 16.31
C LYS A 408 21.13 -11.82 14.91
N PHE A 409 20.04 -12.46 14.50
CA PHE A 409 19.87 -13.02 13.15
C PHE A 409 18.74 -12.29 12.41
N TYR A 410 18.92 -12.09 11.10
CA TYR A 410 17.96 -11.39 10.24
C TYR A 410 17.04 -12.37 9.50
N ARG A 411 15.75 -12.03 9.44
CA ARG A 411 14.69 -12.84 8.80
C ARG A 411 14.42 -12.49 7.33
N THR A 412 15.19 -11.60 6.74
CA THR A 412 15.07 -11.20 5.32
C THR A 412 15.44 -12.34 4.36
N GLU A 413 14.69 -12.49 3.28
CA GLU A 413 14.82 -13.60 2.31
C GLU A 413 15.32 -13.12 0.93
N PRO A 414 16.52 -12.52 0.81
CA PRO A 414 16.98 -11.99 -0.47
C PRO A 414 17.28 -13.10 -1.47
N LYS A 415 17.29 -12.73 -2.76
CA LYS A 415 17.79 -13.59 -3.82
C LYS A 415 19.31 -13.71 -3.73
N LEU A 416 19.79 -14.94 -3.76
CA LEU A 416 21.19 -15.33 -3.72
C LEU A 416 21.67 -15.69 -5.13
N LEU A 417 22.96 -15.52 -5.37
CA LEU A 417 23.65 -15.99 -6.57
C LEU A 417 24.98 -16.64 -6.16
N PHE A 418 25.05 -17.96 -6.29
CA PHE A 418 26.26 -18.75 -6.12
C PHE A 418 27.01 -18.81 -7.45
N LYS A 419 28.29 -18.47 -7.39
CA LYS A 419 29.28 -18.61 -8.47
C LYS A 419 30.34 -19.62 -8.07
N ASP A 420 30.90 -20.37 -9.01
CA ASP A 420 32.09 -21.17 -8.73
C ASP A 420 33.31 -20.27 -8.47
N SER A 421 34.05 -20.49 -7.38
CA SER A 421 35.13 -19.57 -6.95
C SER A 421 36.34 -19.57 -7.88
N LYS A 422 36.50 -20.54 -8.79
CA LYS A 422 37.63 -20.61 -9.73
C LYS A 422 37.33 -19.93 -11.06
N THR A 423 36.20 -20.30 -11.67
CA THR A 423 35.75 -19.87 -12.99
C THR A 423 34.91 -18.59 -12.97
N LYS A 424 34.34 -18.25 -11.80
CA LYS A 424 33.36 -17.15 -11.59
C LYS A 424 32.04 -17.29 -12.38
N ALA A 425 31.82 -18.43 -13.01
CA ALA A 425 30.57 -18.78 -13.69
C ALA A 425 29.41 -18.86 -12.70
N ASP A 426 28.20 -18.48 -13.14
CA ASP A 426 26.99 -18.59 -12.33
C ASP A 426 26.55 -20.07 -12.23
N VAL A 427 26.46 -20.57 -11.00
CA VAL A 427 26.13 -21.97 -10.70
C VAL A 427 24.66 -22.11 -10.30
N LYS A 428 24.17 -21.25 -9.40
CA LYS A 428 22.80 -21.32 -8.89
C LYS A 428 22.30 -19.97 -8.40
N SER A 429 21.09 -19.59 -8.80
CA SER A 429 20.38 -18.47 -8.18
C SER A 429 19.07 -18.95 -7.55
N VAL A 430 18.84 -18.55 -6.30
CA VAL A 430 17.78 -19.10 -5.44
C VAL A 430 17.45 -18.07 -4.35
N TYR A 431 16.25 -18.09 -3.79
CA TYR A 431 15.92 -17.25 -2.63
C TYR A 431 16.38 -17.91 -1.33
N ARG A 432 16.80 -17.10 -0.34
CA ARG A 432 17.09 -17.58 1.02
C ARG A 432 15.77 -17.74 1.79
N ASN A 433 15.05 -18.84 1.53
CA ASN A 433 13.80 -19.13 2.22
C ASN A 433 14.04 -19.49 3.70
N LEU A 434 13.05 -19.24 4.56
CA LEU A 434 13.03 -19.64 5.96
C LEU A 434 11.95 -20.70 6.26
N GLU A 435 12.31 -21.68 7.07
CA GLU A 435 11.44 -22.72 7.62
C GLU A 435 11.49 -22.62 9.15
N GLY A 436 10.35 -22.36 9.81
CA GLY A 436 10.30 -22.08 11.26
C GLY A 436 11.02 -20.80 11.72
N GLY A 437 11.63 -20.04 10.79
CA GLY A 437 12.52 -18.90 11.06
C GLY A 437 14.01 -19.22 10.91
N GLU A 438 14.38 -20.49 10.73
CA GLU A 438 15.72 -20.93 10.34
C GLU A 438 15.86 -20.96 8.80
N PRO A 439 17.04 -20.80 8.20
CA PRO A 439 17.21 -20.86 6.74
C PRO A 439 16.99 -22.28 6.20
N ALA A 440 16.24 -22.44 5.12
CA ALA A 440 16.08 -23.73 4.45
C ALA A 440 17.43 -24.22 3.86
N PRO A 441 17.79 -25.53 3.95
CA PRO A 441 19.01 -26.06 3.35
C PRO A 441 18.98 -26.02 1.81
N ILE A 442 19.86 -25.23 1.21
CA ILE A 442 20.01 -25.13 -0.25
C ILE A 442 20.90 -26.30 -0.71
N LYS A 443 20.31 -27.32 -1.37
CA LYS A 443 21.07 -28.42 -1.99
C LYS A 443 22.08 -27.87 -3.00
N MET A 444 23.34 -28.28 -2.90
CA MET A 444 24.47 -27.82 -3.73
C MET A 444 25.48 -28.95 -3.87
N ASP A 445 26.11 -29.08 -5.03
CA ASP A 445 27.19 -30.04 -5.23
C ASP A 445 28.44 -29.69 -4.39
N PRO A 446 29.32 -30.66 -4.08
CA PRO A 446 30.57 -30.39 -3.38
C PRO A 446 31.49 -29.49 -4.21
N GLY A 447 32.03 -28.43 -3.60
CA GLY A 447 32.78 -27.42 -4.33
C GLY A 447 33.19 -26.22 -3.48
N THR A 448 33.65 -25.16 -4.15
CA THR A 448 34.02 -23.89 -3.50
C THR A 448 33.34 -22.75 -4.27
N TYR A 449 32.51 -21.98 -3.57
CA TYR A 449 31.60 -21.03 -4.18
C TYR A 449 31.74 -19.61 -3.60
N ASP A 450 31.62 -18.61 -4.47
CA ASP A 450 31.43 -17.22 -4.08
C ASP A 450 29.93 -16.91 -4.10
N LEU A 451 29.43 -16.33 -3.03
CA LEU A 451 28.02 -15.97 -2.87
C LEU A 451 27.83 -14.47 -3.00
N ALA A 452 27.02 -14.02 -3.95
CA ALA A 452 26.54 -12.65 -4.04
C ALA A 452 25.09 -12.53 -3.56
N ILE A 453 24.79 -11.49 -2.78
CA ILE A 453 23.42 -11.16 -2.36
C ILE A 453 22.85 -10.16 -3.39
N VAL A 454 21.94 -10.63 -4.24
CA VAL A 454 21.42 -9.89 -5.40
C VAL A 454 20.69 -8.62 -4.94
N GLY A 455 21.01 -7.48 -5.56
CA GLY A 455 20.48 -6.16 -5.18
C GLY A 455 21.35 -5.40 -4.17
N SER A 456 22.35 -6.05 -3.55
CA SER A 456 23.31 -5.42 -2.64
C SER A 456 24.73 -5.37 -3.24
N LYS A 457 25.65 -4.71 -2.53
CA LYS A 457 27.10 -4.79 -2.77
C LYS A 457 27.78 -5.97 -2.05
N GLY A 458 27.04 -6.77 -1.28
CA GLY A 458 27.59 -7.80 -0.41
C GLY A 458 27.93 -9.11 -1.12
N LYS A 459 29.17 -9.57 -0.98
CA LYS A 459 29.65 -10.87 -1.46
C LYS A 459 30.41 -11.63 -0.37
N ALA A 460 30.27 -12.95 -0.28
CA ALA A 460 31.05 -13.80 0.62
C ALA A 460 31.79 -14.86 -0.22
N ASN A 461 33.12 -14.77 -0.27
CA ASN A 461 33.93 -15.58 -1.19
C ASN A 461 34.47 -16.87 -0.54
N ASN A 462 34.77 -17.88 -1.35
CA ASN A 462 35.38 -19.15 -0.93
C ASN A 462 34.58 -19.98 0.10
N ILE A 463 33.25 -20.05 -0.03
CA ILE A 463 32.41 -20.95 0.77
C ILE A 463 32.61 -22.38 0.27
N VAL A 464 33.25 -23.23 1.08
CA VAL A 464 33.46 -24.66 0.79
C VAL A 464 32.23 -25.47 1.20
N ILE A 465 31.70 -26.26 0.26
CA ILE A 465 30.59 -27.22 0.47
C ILE A 465 31.15 -28.63 0.34
N GLU A 466 30.85 -29.48 1.32
CA GLU A 466 31.50 -30.78 1.53
C GLU A 466 30.54 -31.94 1.19
N PRO A 467 31.05 -33.09 0.68
CA PRO A 467 30.22 -34.23 0.31
C PRO A 467 29.49 -34.84 1.52
N GLY A 468 28.16 -34.93 1.44
CA GLY A 468 27.33 -35.51 2.52
C GLY A 468 27.28 -34.64 3.77
N LYS A 469 27.44 -33.32 3.66
CA LYS A 469 27.38 -32.37 4.77
C LYS A 469 26.48 -31.18 4.47
N ASN A 470 25.83 -30.66 5.50
CA ASN A 470 25.12 -29.39 5.50
C ASN A 470 26.02 -28.30 6.12
N LYS A 471 26.32 -27.25 5.35
CA LYS A 471 27.20 -26.14 5.75
C LYS A 471 26.36 -24.96 6.24
N LYS A 472 26.40 -24.65 7.54
CA LYS A 472 25.80 -23.43 8.08
C LYS A 472 26.79 -22.28 7.95
N VAL A 473 26.42 -21.20 7.25
CA VAL A 473 27.29 -20.05 6.97
C VAL A 473 26.70 -18.79 7.58
N TYR A 474 27.41 -18.21 8.54
CA TYR A 474 27.00 -17.06 9.35
C TYR A 474 27.68 -15.79 8.83
N ILE A 475 27.02 -15.12 7.89
CA ILE A 475 27.52 -13.92 7.20
C ILE A 475 27.20 -12.69 8.03
N THR A 476 28.24 -11.94 8.41
CA THR A 476 28.08 -10.67 9.13
C THR A 476 27.72 -9.58 8.13
N VAL A 477 26.61 -8.91 8.38
CA VAL A 477 25.99 -7.93 7.48
C VAL A 477 25.74 -6.59 8.17
N GLY A 478 25.73 -5.53 7.37
CA GLY A 478 25.55 -4.16 7.80
C GLY A 478 24.12 -3.66 7.60
N SER A 479 23.85 -2.51 8.22
CA SER A 479 22.64 -1.72 8.02
C SER A 479 22.42 -1.37 6.54
N GLY A 480 21.16 -1.32 6.11
CA GLY A 480 20.77 -0.45 5.00
C GLY A 480 20.73 1.01 5.48
N SER A 481 20.43 1.95 4.59
CA SER A 481 20.18 3.35 4.92
C SER A 481 18.97 3.89 4.17
N LEU A 482 18.29 4.88 4.76
CA LEU A 482 17.17 5.58 4.16
C LEU A 482 17.55 7.04 3.88
N GLU A 483 17.25 7.51 2.67
CA GLU A 483 17.55 8.85 2.16
C GLU A 483 16.30 9.40 1.44
N PHE A 484 16.10 10.72 1.45
CA PHE A 484 14.99 11.36 0.74
C PHE A 484 15.50 12.47 -0.19
N TYR A 485 14.81 12.68 -1.31
CA TYR A 485 15.19 13.71 -2.29
C TYR A 485 13.98 14.26 -3.05
N TYR A 486 14.16 15.46 -3.63
CA TYR A 486 13.23 16.05 -4.59
C TYR A 486 13.60 15.65 -6.02
N PRO A 487 12.74 14.93 -6.79
CA PRO A 487 13.05 14.56 -8.18
C PRO A 487 13.26 15.76 -9.12
N SER A 488 12.56 16.87 -8.86
CA SER A 488 12.70 18.15 -9.58
C SER A 488 13.94 18.94 -9.18
N ALA A 489 14.48 18.72 -7.98
CA ALA A 489 15.64 19.41 -7.44
C ALA A 489 16.57 18.46 -6.66
N PRO A 490 17.26 17.49 -7.30
CA PRO A 490 17.93 16.39 -6.58
C PRO A 490 19.09 16.81 -5.65
N ASN A 491 19.59 18.05 -5.79
CA ASN A 491 20.63 18.61 -4.93
C ASN A 491 20.06 19.48 -3.78
N ARG A 492 18.73 19.67 -3.70
CA ARG A 492 18.06 20.41 -2.62
C ARG A 492 17.83 19.47 -1.43
N PRO A 493 18.32 19.78 -0.22
CA PRO A 493 18.02 19.01 0.99
C PRO A 493 16.55 19.16 1.38
N VAL A 494 15.90 18.06 1.78
CA VAL A 494 14.49 18.01 2.18
C VAL A 494 14.34 18.40 3.66
N LYS A 495 14.53 19.67 3.98
CA LYS A 495 14.50 20.22 5.35
C LYS A 495 13.10 20.40 5.91
N GLU A 496 12.12 20.44 5.03
CA GLU A 496 10.72 20.75 5.29
C GLU A 496 9.99 19.61 6.00
N TYR A 497 10.50 18.37 5.90
CA TYR A 497 9.80 17.17 6.32
C TYR A 497 10.61 16.28 7.28
N ARG A 498 9.87 15.51 8.08
CA ARG A 498 10.35 14.48 9.00
C ARG A 498 9.55 13.20 8.77
N ALA A 499 10.25 12.07 8.80
CA ALA A 499 9.69 10.74 8.65
C ALA A 499 9.67 9.99 9.99
N LEU A 500 8.53 9.37 10.30
CA LEU A 500 8.40 8.36 11.35
C LEU A 500 8.66 7.00 10.71
N VAL A 501 9.76 6.35 11.09
CA VAL A 501 10.21 5.08 10.49
C VAL A 501 10.07 3.98 11.53
N SER A 502 9.25 2.98 11.25
CA SER A 502 8.80 1.98 12.23
C SER A 502 8.62 0.60 11.58
N LYS A 503 8.64 -0.46 12.38
CA LYS A 503 8.20 -1.79 11.93
C LYS A 503 6.78 -2.02 12.44
N ARG A 504 5.75 -1.98 11.59
CA ARG A 504 4.34 -2.06 12.03
C ARG A 504 3.95 -3.41 12.67
N PHE A 505 4.73 -4.47 12.43
CA PHE A 505 4.42 -5.84 12.87
C PHE A 505 5.47 -6.46 13.82
N GLU A 506 6.58 -5.77 14.10
CA GLU A 506 7.54 -6.15 15.14
C GLU A 506 7.48 -5.14 16.30
N PRO A 507 7.52 -5.57 17.58
CA PRO A 507 7.63 -4.65 18.70
C PRO A 507 9.01 -3.95 18.67
N GLY A 508 9.03 -2.65 18.37
CA GLY A 508 10.26 -1.86 18.27
C GLY A 508 10.02 -0.35 18.41
N PRO A 509 11.11 0.43 18.52
CA PRO A 509 11.03 1.89 18.61
C PRO A 509 10.62 2.52 17.27
N VAL A 510 9.92 3.64 17.34
CA VAL A 510 9.69 4.53 16.18
C VAL A 510 10.88 5.48 16.08
N VAL A 511 11.55 5.50 14.93
CA VAL A 511 12.65 6.43 14.65
C VAL A 511 12.10 7.72 14.04
N LYS A 512 12.56 8.87 14.53
CA LYS A 512 12.31 10.19 13.89
C LYS A 512 13.48 10.62 13.01
N GLN A 513 13.36 10.42 11.71
CA GLN A 513 14.34 10.91 10.72
C GLN A 513 13.95 12.30 10.22
N ASN A 514 14.93 13.20 10.03
CA ASN A 514 14.72 14.41 9.23
C ASN A 514 15.03 14.06 7.76
N CYS A 515 14.20 14.51 6.81
CA CYS A 515 14.33 14.08 5.42
C CYS A 515 15.58 14.64 4.70
N ASP A 516 16.29 15.60 5.29
CA ASP A 516 17.61 16.08 4.83
C ASP A 516 18.79 15.25 5.36
N THR A 517 18.54 14.20 6.15
CA THR A 517 19.56 13.31 6.71
C THR A 517 19.49 11.90 6.11
N VAL A 518 20.65 11.24 5.98
CA VAL A 518 20.74 9.81 5.67
C VAL A 518 20.98 9.05 6.96
N LEU A 519 20.04 8.20 7.37
CA LEU A 519 20.14 7.38 8.59
C LEU A 519 20.29 5.89 8.27
N PRO A 520 21.13 5.15 9.01
CA PRO A 520 21.26 3.70 8.89
C PRO A 520 20.14 2.97 9.64
N TYR A 521 19.60 1.92 9.04
CA TYR A 521 18.54 1.07 9.58
C TYR A 521 18.94 -0.41 9.56
N GLU A 522 18.36 -1.19 10.46
CA GLU A 522 18.50 -2.65 10.38
C GLU A 522 17.83 -3.19 9.10
N PRO A 523 18.37 -4.24 8.47
CA PRO A 523 17.73 -4.88 7.32
C PRO A 523 16.38 -5.49 7.69
N ALA A 524 15.28 -4.91 7.16
CA ALA A 524 13.90 -5.29 7.42
C ALA A 524 12.92 -4.54 6.47
N ASN A 525 11.63 -4.89 6.54
CA ASN A 525 10.55 -4.04 6.02
C ASN A 525 10.20 -2.95 7.05
N TYR A 526 10.04 -1.72 6.59
CA TYR A 526 9.64 -0.57 7.40
C TYR A 526 8.38 0.10 6.83
N HIS A 527 7.51 0.51 7.74
CA HIS A 527 6.49 1.52 7.47
C HIS A 527 7.06 2.91 7.76
N ILE A 528 6.90 3.81 6.80
CA ILE A 528 7.42 5.18 6.81
C ILE A 528 6.23 6.13 6.65
N GLU A 529 6.05 7.02 7.62
CA GLU A 529 5.04 8.07 7.60
C GLU A 529 5.73 9.44 7.56
N ILE A 530 5.54 10.20 6.49
CA ILE A 530 6.16 11.52 6.30
C ILE A 530 5.12 12.61 6.54
N ASN A 531 5.46 13.65 7.31
CA ASN A 531 4.56 14.76 7.69
C ASN A 531 4.26 15.77 6.56
N THR A 532 4.20 15.31 5.31
CA THR A 532 3.70 16.09 4.17
C THR A 532 2.20 16.38 4.30
N LEU A 533 1.68 17.27 3.46
CA LEU A 533 0.23 17.51 3.33
C LEU A 533 -0.21 17.17 1.89
N PRO A 534 -1.04 16.14 1.66
CA PRO A 534 -1.46 15.09 2.61
C PRO A 534 -0.29 14.20 3.04
N GLN A 535 -0.49 13.42 4.10
CA GLN A 535 0.55 12.59 4.72
C GLN A 535 0.98 11.45 3.78
N MET A 536 2.26 11.38 3.42
CA MET A 536 2.80 10.27 2.63
C MET A 536 3.04 9.05 3.53
N MET A 537 2.45 7.91 3.17
CA MET A 537 2.66 6.62 3.82
C MET A 537 3.27 5.62 2.84
N LEU A 538 4.34 4.94 3.26
CA LEU A 538 5.15 4.07 2.40
C LEU A 538 5.55 2.80 3.16
N ASN A 539 5.54 1.64 2.49
CA ASN A 539 6.19 0.42 2.97
C ASN A 539 7.48 0.19 2.16
N VAL A 540 8.59 -0.09 2.84
CA VAL A 540 9.92 -0.14 2.22
C VAL A 540 10.74 -1.29 2.79
N ASP A 541 11.13 -2.22 1.92
CA ASP A 541 12.22 -3.16 2.17
C ASP A 541 13.57 -2.42 2.14
N LEU A 542 14.36 -2.54 3.21
CA LEU A 542 15.74 -2.05 3.32
C LEU A 542 16.73 -3.21 3.31
N ASP A 543 17.49 -3.32 2.22
CA ASP A 543 18.47 -4.39 1.99
C ASP A 543 19.85 -4.07 2.58
N PHE A 544 20.63 -5.11 2.86
CA PHE A 544 22.00 -5.04 3.38
C PHE A 544 22.89 -4.08 2.60
N TYR A 545 23.51 -3.10 3.27
CA TYR A 545 24.41 -2.10 2.67
C TYR A 545 23.79 -1.28 1.51
N SER A 546 22.47 -1.33 1.32
CA SER A 546 21.77 -0.50 0.33
C SER A 546 21.51 0.91 0.88
N VAL A 547 21.48 1.91 0.01
CA VAL A 547 20.87 3.21 0.33
C VAL A 547 19.56 3.28 -0.44
N LYS A 548 18.44 3.27 0.27
CA LYS A 548 17.11 3.41 -0.31
C LYS A 548 16.78 4.89 -0.42
N VAL A 549 16.76 5.38 -1.65
CA VAL A 549 16.50 6.78 -1.97
C VAL A 549 15.03 6.95 -2.32
N MET A 550 14.29 7.69 -1.49
CA MET A 550 12.84 7.87 -1.58
C MET A 550 12.50 9.27 -2.13
N SER A 551 11.73 9.31 -3.21
CA SER A 551 11.28 10.56 -3.83
C SER A 551 10.13 11.20 -3.05
N ILE A 552 10.29 12.47 -2.67
CA ILE A 552 9.20 13.34 -2.22
C ILE A 552 8.99 14.40 -3.31
N PRO A 553 7.76 14.66 -3.78
CA PRO A 553 7.51 15.76 -4.71
C PRO A 553 7.72 17.13 -4.04
N GLU A 554 8.21 18.14 -4.76
CA GLU A 554 8.12 19.52 -4.25
C GLU A 554 6.66 19.96 -4.21
N ALA A 555 6.25 20.60 -3.12
CA ALA A 555 4.89 21.09 -2.90
C ALA A 555 4.53 22.27 -3.83
N GLY A 556 3.24 22.57 -3.94
CA GLY A 556 2.71 23.80 -4.52
C GLY A 556 1.80 24.51 -3.51
N THR A 557 1.81 25.84 -3.53
CA THR A 557 1.01 26.65 -2.62
C THR A 557 -0.42 26.76 -3.11
N VAL A 558 -1.40 26.50 -2.26
CA VAL A 558 -2.80 26.90 -2.46
C VAL A 558 -3.01 28.26 -1.79
N GLN A 559 -3.65 29.19 -2.49
CA GLN A 559 -4.04 30.49 -1.94
C GLN A 559 -5.54 30.70 -2.14
N ILE A 560 -6.31 30.81 -1.05
CA ILE A 560 -7.72 31.21 -1.15
C ILE A 560 -7.81 32.72 -1.28
N THR A 561 -8.33 33.19 -2.43
CA THR A 561 -8.34 34.60 -2.83
C THR A 561 -9.49 35.41 -2.25
N ASN A 562 -10.51 34.76 -1.67
CA ASN A 562 -11.67 35.42 -1.07
C ASN A 562 -11.27 36.53 -0.09
N THR A 563 -11.78 37.73 -0.38
CA THR A 563 -11.73 38.92 0.49
C THR A 563 -12.91 39.00 1.46
N ASN A 564 -13.94 38.16 1.26
CA ASN A 564 -15.04 37.94 2.17
C ASN A 564 -14.78 36.74 3.11
N ASN A 565 -15.36 36.81 4.31
CA ASN A 565 -15.34 35.69 5.25
C ASN A 565 -16.24 34.55 4.73
N LYS A 566 -15.64 33.38 4.49
CA LYS A 566 -16.32 32.13 4.07
C LYS A 566 -16.35 31.08 5.20
N GLY A 567 -15.94 31.45 6.42
CA GLY A 567 -15.96 30.59 7.58
C GLY A 567 -14.95 29.45 7.51
N LYS A 568 -15.29 28.31 8.12
CA LYS A 568 -14.42 27.12 8.14
C LYS A 568 -14.55 26.33 6.84
N VAL A 569 -13.42 26.05 6.21
CA VAL A 569 -13.33 25.20 5.01
C VAL A 569 -12.42 24.00 5.28
N GLN A 570 -12.71 22.89 4.61
CA GLN A 570 -12.01 21.63 4.78
C GLN A 570 -11.47 21.15 3.43
N PHE A 571 -10.19 20.79 3.38
CA PHE A 571 -9.57 20.25 2.18
C PHE A 571 -9.57 18.72 2.21
N TRP A 572 -9.87 18.17 1.05
CA TRP A 572 -10.00 16.75 0.80
C TRP A 572 -9.03 16.35 -0.32
N TYR A 573 -8.22 15.32 -0.08
CA TYR A 573 -7.31 14.76 -1.07
C TYR A 573 -7.91 13.47 -1.65
N GLN A 574 -7.55 13.15 -2.90
CA GLN A 574 -8.02 11.93 -3.54
C GLN A 574 -7.25 10.70 -3.02
N HIS A 575 -7.96 9.78 -2.36
CA HIS A 575 -7.45 8.48 -1.90
C HIS A 575 -8.16 7.36 -2.70
N GLY A 576 -7.66 7.08 -3.90
CA GLY A 576 -8.34 6.22 -4.88
C GLY A 576 -9.65 6.86 -5.36
N ASP A 577 -10.74 6.10 -5.31
CA ASP A 577 -12.08 6.55 -5.71
C ASP A 577 -12.78 7.37 -4.59
N ALA A 578 -12.20 7.41 -3.38
CA ALA A 578 -12.69 8.22 -2.28
C ALA A 578 -11.93 9.54 -2.17
N TYR A 579 -12.58 10.55 -1.61
CA TYR A 579 -11.90 11.73 -1.09
C TYR A 579 -11.85 11.62 0.45
N GLU A 580 -10.72 11.97 1.05
CA GLU A 580 -10.52 11.98 2.50
C GLU A 580 -10.12 13.38 3.00
N PRO A 581 -10.61 13.84 4.17
CA PRO A 581 -10.24 15.14 4.72
C PRO A 581 -8.86 15.07 5.40
N PHE A 582 -8.00 16.04 5.14
CA PHE A 582 -6.62 16.06 5.67
C PHE A 582 -6.18 17.41 6.25
N TYR A 583 -6.90 18.49 5.96
CA TYR A 583 -6.56 19.83 6.44
C TYR A 583 -7.82 20.71 6.57
N GLU A 584 -7.80 21.66 7.50
CA GLU A 584 -8.87 22.62 7.74
C GLU A 584 -8.31 24.02 7.96
N MET A 585 -8.98 25.04 7.41
CA MET A 585 -8.63 26.45 7.66
C MET A 585 -9.86 27.33 7.78
N ASN A 586 -9.69 28.50 8.43
CA ASN A 586 -10.70 29.55 8.46
C ASN A 586 -10.39 30.58 7.37
N VAL A 587 -11.36 30.84 6.49
CA VAL A 587 -11.26 31.84 5.41
C VAL A 587 -11.93 33.12 5.91
N THR A 588 -11.12 34.04 6.42
CA THR A 588 -11.55 35.27 7.12
C THR A 588 -11.73 36.49 6.21
N GLY A 589 -11.24 36.41 4.97
CA GLY A 589 -11.15 37.53 4.03
C GLY A 589 -9.72 38.08 3.82
N ASN A 590 -8.72 37.52 4.52
CA ASN A 590 -7.32 37.91 4.33
C ASN A 590 -6.59 36.94 3.38
N ALA A 591 -6.68 37.21 2.08
CA ALA A 591 -6.04 36.41 1.03
C ALA A 591 -4.51 36.23 1.19
N ALA A 592 -3.81 37.09 1.94
CA ALA A 592 -2.37 36.94 2.20
C ALA A 592 -2.07 35.92 3.30
N ALA A 593 -2.94 35.82 4.31
CA ALA A 593 -2.86 34.82 5.38
C ALA A 593 -3.47 33.46 4.96
N GLN A 594 -4.34 33.45 3.96
CA GLN A 594 -5.04 32.26 3.46
C GLN A 594 -4.18 31.41 2.49
N LYS A 595 -3.00 30.97 2.96
CA LYS A 595 -2.04 30.17 2.18
C LYS A 595 -1.65 28.87 2.89
N ILE A 596 -1.50 27.80 2.11
CA ILE A 596 -1.01 26.50 2.61
C ILE A 596 -0.32 25.72 1.47
N ASP A 597 0.77 25.01 1.77
CA ASP A 597 1.49 24.19 0.79
C ASP A 597 1.02 22.73 0.82
N PHE A 598 0.63 22.19 -0.34
CA PHE A 598 0.23 20.80 -0.53
C PHE A 598 1.12 20.10 -1.57
N LEU A 599 1.23 18.78 -1.50
CA LEU A 599 1.85 17.98 -2.56
C LEU A 599 1.07 18.11 -3.89
N PRO A 600 1.71 17.88 -5.05
CA PRO A 600 1.02 17.88 -6.35
C PRO A 600 -0.06 16.79 -6.40
N GLY A 601 -1.26 17.13 -6.86
CA GLY A 601 -2.39 16.20 -6.83
C GLY A 601 -3.73 16.83 -7.21
N LEU A 602 -4.77 16.00 -7.21
CA LEU A 602 -6.17 16.41 -7.33
C LEU A 602 -6.81 16.50 -5.95
N TYR A 603 -7.56 17.58 -5.74
CA TYR A 603 -8.13 17.94 -4.44
C TYR A 603 -9.55 18.50 -4.60
N GLN A 604 -10.29 18.48 -3.49
CA GLN A 604 -11.48 19.31 -3.32
C GLN A 604 -11.31 20.20 -2.10
N VAL A 605 -11.89 21.39 -2.14
CA VAL A 605 -12.27 22.13 -0.93
C VAL A 605 -13.77 21.98 -0.72
N ARG A 606 -14.18 21.80 0.53
CA ARG A 606 -15.58 21.78 0.94
C ARG A 606 -15.85 22.91 1.94
N TYR A 607 -16.92 23.66 1.70
CA TYR A 607 -17.26 24.86 2.47
C TYR A 607 -18.79 25.01 2.58
N PHE A 608 -19.25 25.96 3.40
CA PHE A 608 -20.67 26.11 3.73
C PHE A 608 -21.20 27.50 3.37
N ASN A 609 -22.09 27.58 2.38
CA ASN A 609 -22.89 28.77 2.14
C ASN A 609 -24.12 28.79 3.08
N GLY A 610 -23.93 29.32 4.30
CA GLY A 610 -24.97 29.51 5.31
C GLY A 610 -24.90 28.58 6.53
N PRO A 611 -25.89 28.63 7.44
CA PRO A 611 -25.83 28.00 8.78
C PRO A 611 -26.09 26.48 8.78
N GLN A 612 -25.55 25.73 7.80
CA GLN A 612 -25.68 24.27 7.74
C GLN A 612 -24.57 23.56 8.52
N THR A 613 -24.92 22.46 9.19
CA THR A 613 -24.05 21.73 10.13
C THR A 613 -23.62 20.34 9.63
N SER A 614 -23.92 19.98 8.38
CA SER A 614 -23.68 18.63 7.85
C SER A 614 -22.80 18.62 6.60
N LEU A 615 -21.64 17.97 6.68
CA LEU A 615 -20.61 17.90 5.63
C LEU A 615 -21.09 17.26 4.32
N SER A 616 -22.20 16.51 4.32
CA SER A 616 -22.83 15.96 3.11
C SER A 616 -23.63 16.99 2.30
N LYS A 617 -23.75 18.23 2.81
CA LYS A 617 -24.39 19.38 2.15
C LYS A 617 -23.44 20.57 1.99
N ALA A 618 -22.13 20.33 2.09
CA ALA A 618 -21.12 21.35 1.80
C ALA A 618 -20.95 21.53 0.29
N ASP A 619 -20.79 22.78 -0.15
CA ASP A 619 -20.43 23.09 -1.54
C ASP A 619 -19.00 22.62 -1.82
N VAL A 620 -18.74 22.15 -3.04
CA VAL A 620 -17.49 21.46 -3.41
C VAL A 620 -16.84 22.14 -4.62
N VAL A 621 -15.58 22.56 -4.47
CA VAL A 621 -14.76 23.07 -5.59
C VAL A 621 -13.57 22.15 -5.81
N LEU A 622 -13.43 21.62 -7.04
CA LEU A 622 -12.31 20.79 -7.46
C LEU A 622 -11.13 21.66 -7.89
N PHE A 623 -9.91 21.28 -7.51
CA PHE A 623 -8.68 21.95 -7.97
C PHE A 623 -7.50 20.98 -8.10
N ARG A 624 -6.42 21.44 -8.76
CA ARG A 624 -5.19 20.66 -8.98
C ARG A 624 -3.96 21.47 -8.57
N VAL A 625 -3.19 20.94 -7.62
CA VAL A 625 -1.89 21.51 -7.21
C VAL A 625 -0.78 20.94 -8.09
N LYS A 626 0.22 21.77 -8.40
CA LYS A 626 1.43 21.43 -9.18
C LYS A 626 2.67 21.91 -8.41
N SER A 627 3.78 21.18 -8.48
CA SER A 627 5.03 21.53 -7.79
C SER A 627 5.49 22.96 -8.10
N ASN A 628 5.97 23.65 -7.08
CA ASN A 628 6.56 25.00 -7.14
C ASN A 628 5.67 26.08 -7.79
N MET A 629 4.35 25.88 -7.83
CA MET A 629 3.40 26.86 -8.38
C MET A 629 2.30 27.23 -7.40
N ILE A 630 1.84 28.47 -7.48
CA ILE A 630 0.70 28.97 -6.71
C ILE A 630 -0.60 28.60 -7.45
N THR A 631 -1.52 27.97 -6.73
CA THR A 631 -2.87 27.63 -7.16
C THR A 631 -3.84 28.58 -6.47
N ASN A 632 -4.23 29.64 -7.16
CA ASN A 632 -5.25 30.58 -6.69
C ASN A 632 -6.63 29.92 -6.75
N LEU A 633 -7.43 30.09 -5.70
CA LEU A 633 -8.72 29.43 -5.51
C LEU A 633 -9.73 30.42 -4.94
N GLU A 634 -10.78 30.72 -5.69
CA GLU A 634 -11.89 31.55 -5.25
C GLU A 634 -13.10 30.67 -4.97
N LEU A 635 -13.68 30.82 -3.78
CA LEU A 635 -14.88 30.10 -3.34
C LEU A 635 -16.13 30.92 -3.72
N PRO A 636 -17.04 30.38 -4.56
CA PRO A 636 -18.31 31.03 -4.91
C PRO A 636 -19.13 31.46 -3.69
#